data_AF-A0A4Q6C6B4-F1
#
_entry.id   AF-A0A4Q6C6B4-F1
#
_cell.length_a   1.000
_cell.length_b   1.000
_cell.length_c   1.000
_cell.angle_alpha   90.00
_cell.angle_beta   90.00
_cell.angle_gamma   90.00
#
_symmetry.space_group_name_H-M   'P 1'
#
loop_
_entity.id
_entity.type
_entity.pdbx_description
1 polymer ?
#
loop_
_entity_poly.entity_id
_entity_poly.type
_entity_poly.pdbx_seq_one_letter_code
_entity_poly.pdbx_strand_id
1 'polypeptide(L)'
;MVWNGAAQECSKEWLLQLEHNVRTALPLELGISDEETANVRVSQYWLQIKLWELFPRYGFLSSDSEYECLTFRYPLAVAEAFRRGWTIDHLRELSSIDLWFLNHLRTMVMTENEITSHGRDLKRDARTDLMILQSLGKVDAETWHRWKIQGFGDEQIAGLVLKAAALNAADLCKASMSVRKLRLEHGVKPVIKKIDTTAGEYPSPSNYLYLTYGGSVSDVLPDDNKVFSAVVLGGGSYRIGTSVEFDWCAVSCSRKLQESGWRSIIVNCNPETVSTDYNSSDRLYFEELSVERILDITDVERPVGVVCSMGGQLPNRLAKPLSEAGLKLLGHRAESIDMAEDRAKFSKLLDDLDIGQPRWVAARSASEVKRFISEIGFPVLIRPSYVLSGAAMSVAYDDESLQLCLAFATEISPDHPVVLSEFIVGAREIELDGVARNGEILTAIVSEHIENAGVHSGDATLVVPAQKLYVETVRRVKRAGRAIAQGLNLNGPFNMQFLAKENEIKVIECNARAARSFPFVSKAVGLNLADVATDVMIGVKPNLSRFNEDELPYVGVKAAMFSFKRLGGADPVLGVEMASTGEVGCIGENVDQALLLAMEASGVFAPKKGVLVSSGSEKEKLRFLPAARTLVELKIPLFGTPGTAKYLKEHGIPVTQLEWPKEGERDVIMAIKEGLVDFVINIPKDSQRKELTNGSLVRQASVKFGCSLLTNMEIVTAYVHALERCPDFLKLHKVIPLPSFRA
;
A
#
# COMPACT_ATOMS: atom_id res chain seq x y z
N MET A 1 -14.51 43.60 0.62
CA MET A 1 -15.67 42.74 0.90
C MET A 1 -15.37 41.96 2.18
N VAL A 2 -16.14 42.17 3.24
CA VAL A 2 -16.03 41.36 4.47
C VAL A 2 -17.02 40.20 4.30
N TRP A 3 -16.51 38.98 4.23
CA TRP A 3 -17.31 37.76 4.07
C TRP A 3 -18.16 37.51 5.33
N ASN A 4 -19.47 37.26 5.17
CA ASN A 4 -20.43 37.12 6.28
C ASN A 4 -20.70 35.65 6.70
N GLY A 5 -19.97 34.67 6.13
CA GLY A 5 -20.04 33.27 6.54
C GLY A 5 -21.15 32.42 5.90
N ALA A 6 -21.90 32.92 4.90
CA ALA A 6 -22.88 32.12 4.18
C ALA A 6 -22.25 31.36 2.98
N ALA A 7 -22.43 30.02 2.93
CA ALA A 7 -21.88 29.15 1.89
C ALA A 7 -22.47 29.40 0.48
N GLN A 8 -23.57 30.13 0.37
CA GLN A 8 -24.28 30.41 -0.89
C GLN A 8 -23.60 31.50 -1.73
N GLU A 9 -22.67 32.27 -1.16
CA GLU A 9 -21.99 33.40 -1.83
C GLU A 9 -20.58 33.05 -2.36
N CYS A 10 -20.07 31.85 -2.10
CA CYS A 10 -18.75 31.39 -2.57
C CYS A 10 -18.84 30.73 -3.95
N SER A 11 -19.31 31.44 -4.97
CA SER A 11 -19.24 30.94 -6.36
C SER A 11 -17.78 30.85 -6.84
N LYS A 12 -17.53 30.05 -7.88
CA LYS A 12 -16.21 29.88 -8.52
C LYS A 12 -15.61 31.22 -8.93
N GLU A 13 -16.43 32.08 -9.53
CA GLU A 13 -16.07 33.42 -9.99
C GLU A 13 -15.73 34.34 -8.82
N TRP A 14 -16.48 34.23 -7.72
CA TRP A 14 -16.24 35.03 -6.52
C TRP A 14 -14.92 34.66 -5.82
N LEU A 15 -14.62 33.37 -5.70
CA LEU A 15 -13.36 32.88 -5.09
C LEU A 15 -12.14 33.28 -5.93
N LEU A 16 -12.22 33.16 -7.26
CA LEU A 16 -11.17 33.60 -8.17
C LEU A 16 -10.97 35.12 -8.11
N GLN A 17 -12.06 35.89 -8.06
CA GLN A 17 -11.99 37.35 -7.90
C GLN A 17 -11.39 37.74 -6.55
N LEU A 18 -11.73 37.03 -5.47
CA LEU A 18 -11.19 37.28 -4.15
C LEU A 18 -9.71 36.93 -4.07
N GLU A 19 -9.27 35.81 -4.67
CA GLU A 19 -7.85 35.47 -4.76
C GLU A 19 -7.08 36.51 -5.56
N HIS A 20 -7.60 36.93 -6.73
CA HIS A 20 -7.01 37.99 -7.53
C HIS A 20 -6.85 39.26 -6.69
N ASN A 21 -7.91 39.70 -6.02
CA ASN A 21 -7.88 40.89 -5.17
C ASN A 21 -6.89 40.73 -4.01
N VAL A 22 -6.81 39.58 -3.34
CA VAL A 22 -5.84 39.36 -2.26
C VAL A 22 -4.41 39.39 -2.78
N ARG A 23 -4.14 38.87 -3.99
CA ARG A 23 -2.80 38.91 -4.62
C ARG A 23 -2.41 40.31 -5.07
N THR A 24 -3.35 41.11 -5.57
CA THR A 24 -3.09 42.43 -6.18
C THR A 24 -3.35 43.61 -5.24
N ALA A 25 -3.93 43.38 -4.07
CA ALA A 25 -4.32 44.45 -3.12
C ALA A 25 -3.14 45.27 -2.57
N LEU A 26 -1.89 44.81 -2.72
CA LEU A 26 -0.74 45.47 -2.11
C LEU A 26 0.19 46.07 -3.18
N PRO A 27 0.32 47.41 -3.23
CA PRO A 27 1.33 48.05 -4.06
C PRO A 27 2.75 47.71 -3.57
N LEU A 28 3.72 47.80 -4.49
CA LEU A 28 5.15 47.51 -4.23
C LEU A 28 5.76 48.40 -3.13
N GLU A 29 5.20 49.58 -2.91
CA GLU A 29 5.57 50.50 -1.84
C GLU A 29 4.31 50.92 -1.08
N LEU A 30 4.28 50.63 0.22
CA LEU A 30 3.28 51.18 1.13
C LEU A 30 3.99 52.28 1.91
N GLY A 31 3.43 53.49 1.95
CA GLY A 31 3.94 54.60 2.76
C GLY A 31 3.70 54.42 4.27
N ILE A 32 3.87 53.20 4.78
CA ILE A 32 3.65 52.78 6.17
C ILE A 32 4.95 52.22 6.76
N SER A 33 5.01 52.05 8.08
CA SER A 33 6.21 51.52 8.74
C SER A 33 6.48 50.05 8.36
N ASP A 34 7.72 49.59 8.55
CA ASP A 34 8.10 48.19 8.28
C ASP A 34 7.29 47.19 9.12
N GLU A 35 6.93 47.54 10.35
CA GLU A 35 6.13 46.70 11.25
C GLU A 35 4.67 46.59 10.77
N GLU A 36 4.09 47.69 10.30
CA GLU A 36 2.75 47.69 9.69
C GLU A 36 2.76 46.93 8.36
N THR A 37 3.82 47.07 7.55
CA THR A 37 4.01 46.32 6.31
C THR A 37 4.08 44.81 6.59
N ALA A 38 4.82 44.40 7.64
CA ALA A 38 4.89 43.01 8.05
C ALA A 38 3.52 42.46 8.49
N ASN A 39 2.77 43.21 9.31
CA ASN A 39 1.43 42.81 9.77
C ASN A 39 0.43 42.67 8.62
N VAL A 40 0.47 43.57 7.65
CA VAL A 40 -0.37 43.52 6.45
C VAL A 40 -0.01 42.32 5.58
N ARG A 41 1.28 42.02 5.39
CA ARG A 41 1.73 40.82 4.67
C ARG A 41 1.34 39.52 5.39
N VAL A 42 1.48 39.44 6.71
CA VAL A 42 1.03 38.28 7.50
C VAL A 42 -0.48 38.06 7.33
N SER A 43 -1.27 39.14 7.34
CA SER A 43 -2.72 39.06 7.12
C SER A 43 -3.08 38.64 5.70
N GLN A 44 -2.33 39.11 4.70
CA GLN A 44 -2.46 38.68 3.30
C GLN A 44 -2.15 37.19 3.14
N TYR A 45 -1.05 36.70 3.71
CA TYR A 45 -0.70 35.28 3.71
C TYR A 45 -1.74 34.43 4.43
N TRP A 46 -2.25 34.89 5.58
CA TRP A 46 -3.33 34.21 6.28
C TRP A 46 -4.60 34.10 5.43
N LEU A 47 -4.99 35.17 4.73
CA LEU A 47 -6.12 35.17 3.79
C LEU A 47 -5.87 34.23 2.60
N GLN A 48 -4.66 34.18 2.06
CA GLN A 48 -4.28 33.22 1.01
C GLN A 48 -4.39 31.78 1.50
N ILE A 49 -3.94 31.48 2.73
CA ILE A 49 -4.09 30.16 3.33
C ILE A 49 -5.58 29.81 3.52
N LYS A 50 -6.42 30.76 3.93
CA LYS A 50 -7.87 30.54 4.06
C LYS A 50 -8.56 30.33 2.72
N LEU A 51 -8.18 31.05 1.68
CA LEU A 51 -8.64 30.79 0.32
C LEU A 51 -8.19 29.39 -0.15
N TRP A 52 -6.93 29.03 0.09
CA TRP A 52 -6.39 27.72 -0.22
C TRP A 52 -7.08 26.58 0.53
N GLU A 53 -7.53 26.78 1.77
CA GLU A 53 -8.38 25.82 2.49
C GLU A 53 -9.80 25.72 1.92
N LEU A 54 -10.34 26.80 1.35
CA LEU A 54 -11.69 26.85 0.78
C LEU A 54 -11.74 26.28 -0.64
N PHE A 55 -10.70 26.46 -1.45
CA PHE A 55 -10.60 25.97 -2.82
C PHE A 55 -10.90 24.44 -2.95
N PRO A 56 -10.32 23.55 -2.13
CA PRO A 56 -10.67 22.12 -2.12
C PRO A 56 -12.13 21.84 -1.76
N ARG A 57 -12.73 22.61 -0.84
CA ARG A 57 -14.14 22.43 -0.43
C ARG A 57 -15.14 22.76 -1.55
N TYR A 58 -14.71 23.55 -2.54
CA TYR A 58 -15.49 23.94 -3.70
C TYR A 58 -14.94 23.34 -5.01
N GLY A 59 -14.15 22.26 -4.95
CA GLY A 59 -13.77 21.44 -6.12
C GLY A 59 -12.52 21.89 -6.88
N PHE A 60 -11.76 22.88 -6.40
CA PHE A 60 -10.56 23.36 -7.11
C PHE A 60 -9.32 22.49 -6.91
N LEU A 61 -9.39 21.52 -5.98
CA LEU A 61 -8.46 20.41 -5.82
C LEU A 61 -9.28 19.15 -5.48
N SER A 62 -10.32 18.86 -6.26
CA SER A 62 -11.02 17.58 -6.19
C SER A 62 -10.85 16.79 -7.49
N SER A 63 -11.18 15.50 -7.44
CA SER A 63 -11.37 14.62 -8.60
C SER A 63 -12.35 15.17 -9.64
N ASP A 64 -13.09 16.23 -9.30
CA ASP A 64 -14.23 16.76 -10.06
C ASP A 64 -13.95 18.16 -10.62
N SER A 65 -12.69 18.59 -10.68
CA SER A 65 -12.32 19.83 -11.38
C SER A 65 -12.65 19.72 -12.87
N GLU A 66 -13.40 20.68 -13.41
CA GLU A 66 -13.64 20.83 -14.86
C GLU A 66 -12.35 21.08 -15.67
N TYR A 67 -11.26 21.44 -14.99
CA TYR A 67 -9.95 21.67 -15.58
C TYR A 67 -8.98 20.55 -15.16
N GLU A 68 -8.61 19.68 -16.12
CA GLU A 68 -7.71 18.53 -15.91
C GLU A 68 -6.37 18.91 -15.25
N CYS A 69 -5.90 20.14 -15.46
CA CYS A 69 -4.67 20.70 -14.90
C CYS A 69 -4.72 21.05 -13.41
N LEU A 70 -5.88 20.89 -12.75
CA LEU A 70 -6.06 21.15 -11.31
C LEU A 70 -6.41 19.88 -10.52
N THR A 71 -6.13 18.70 -11.09
CA THR A 71 -6.31 17.41 -10.41
C THR A 71 -4.99 16.94 -9.77
N PHE A 72 -5.00 15.85 -8.99
CA PHE A 72 -3.77 15.21 -8.50
C PHE A 72 -2.81 14.75 -9.62
N ARG A 73 -3.28 14.75 -10.88
CA ARG A 73 -2.47 14.47 -12.08
C ARG A 73 -1.86 15.73 -12.68
N TYR A 74 -1.91 16.88 -12.00
CA TYR A 74 -1.54 18.18 -12.57
C TYR A 74 -0.17 18.22 -13.27
N PRO A 75 0.93 17.56 -12.79
CA PRO A 75 2.20 17.62 -13.52
C PRO A 75 2.09 16.96 -14.90
N LEU A 76 1.32 15.86 -14.99
CA LEU A 76 1.06 15.15 -16.23
C LEU A 76 0.11 15.94 -17.15
N ALA A 77 -0.89 16.59 -16.57
CA ALA A 77 -1.85 17.42 -17.31
C ALA A 77 -1.20 18.70 -17.87
N VAL A 78 -0.25 19.31 -17.16
CA VAL A 78 0.54 20.44 -17.66
C VAL A 78 1.40 20.02 -18.85
N ALA A 79 2.08 18.87 -18.76
CA ALA A 79 2.84 18.32 -19.89
C ALA A 79 1.93 18.03 -21.10
N GLU A 80 0.75 17.44 -20.87
CA GLU A 80 -0.24 17.18 -21.91
C GLU A 80 -0.79 18.47 -22.54
N ALA A 81 -1.03 19.52 -21.76
CA ALA A 81 -1.44 20.82 -22.27
C ALA A 81 -0.39 21.41 -23.22
N PHE A 82 0.91 21.30 -22.88
CA PHE A 82 1.98 21.66 -23.81
C PHE A 82 1.96 20.81 -25.09
N ARG A 83 1.71 19.50 -25.00
CA ARG A 83 1.55 18.63 -26.19
C ARG A 83 0.39 19.08 -27.09
N ARG A 84 -0.70 19.59 -26.49
CA ARG A 84 -1.86 20.17 -27.19
C ARG A 84 -1.63 21.61 -27.68
N GLY A 85 -0.44 22.17 -27.48
CA GLY A 85 -0.06 23.49 -28.00
C GLY A 85 -0.46 24.67 -27.12
N TRP A 86 -0.75 24.46 -25.83
CA TRP A 86 -1.06 25.55 -24.92
C TRP A 86 0.15 26.45 -24.65
N THR A 87 -0.08 27.74 -24.45
CA THR A 87 0.98 28.71 -24.15
C THR A 87 1.35 28.66 -22.66
N ILE A 88 2.59 29.06 -22.36
CA ILE A 88 3.06 29.16 -20.96
C ILE A 88 2.20 30.14 -20.16
N ASP A 89 1.87 31.30 -20.75
CA ASP A 89 1.08 32.33 -20.05
C ASP A 89 -0.31 31.83 -19.69
N HIS A 90 -0.97 31.11 -20.61
CA HIS A 90 -2.27 30.49 -20.34
C HIS A 90 -2.18 29.44 -19.22
N LEU A 91 -1.15 28.59 -19.22
CA LEU A 91 -0.96 27.60 -18.16
C LEU A 91 -0.61 28.24 -16.82
N ARG A 92 0.15 29.33 -16.81
CA ARG A 92 0.45 30.11 -15.60
C ARG A 92 -0.84 30.70 -15.01
N GLU A 93 -1.67 31.32 -15.83
CA GLU A 93 -2.94 31.92 -15.40
C GLU A 93 -3.85 30.86 -14.75
N LEU A 94 -3.89 29.65 -15.31
CA LEU A 94 -4.73 28.57 -14.79
C LEU A 94 -4.16 27.86 -13.56
N SER A 95 -2.85 27.59 -13.54
CA SER A 95 -2.22 26.74 -12.51
C SER A 95 -1.54 27.53 -11.38
N SER A 96 -1.27 28.82 -11.59
CA SER A 96 -0.37 29.62 -10.74
C SER A 96 1.05 29.06 -10.58
N ILE A 97 1.46 28.06 -11.37
CA ILE A 97 2.83 27.53 -11.35
C ILE A 97 3.78 28.59 -11.91
N ASP A 98 4.92 28.78 -11.24
CA ASP A 98 5.91 29.76 -11.65
C ASP A 98 6.45 29.47 -13.06
N LEU A 99 6.72 30.54 -13.81
CA LEU A 99 7.23 30.48 -15.18
C LEU A 99 8.52 29.64 -15.28
N TRP A 100 9.35 29.63 -14.24
CA TRP A 100 10.57 28.83 -14.19
C TRP A 100 10.28 27.33 -14.37
N PHE A 101 9.35 26.78 -13.59
CA PHE A 101 8.96 25.37 -13.69
C PHE A 101 8.26 25.06 -15.02
N LEU A 102 7.37 25.94 -15.47
CA LEU A 102 6.66 25.77 -16.74
C LEU A 102 7.61 25.76 -17.94
N ASN A 103 8.67 26.58 -17.93
CA ASN A 103 9.70 26.55 -18.96
C ASN A 103 10.48 25.23 -18.97
N HIS A 104 10.83 24.68 -17.82
CA HIS A 104 11.48 23.37 -17.74
C HIS A 104 10.56 22.24 -18.25
N LEU A 105 9.29 22.25 -17.87
CA LEU A 105 8.29 21.29 -18.38
C LEU A 105 8.12 21.40 -19.90
N ARG A 106 8.03 22.61 -20.45
CA ARG A 106 7.99 22.80 -21.91
C ARG A 106 9.24 22.26 -22.59
N THR A 107 10.42 22.49 -22.01
CA THR A 107 11.71 22.00 -22.56
C THR A 107 11.75 20.47 -22.59
N MET A 108 11.25 19.83 -21.53
CA MET A 108 11.10 18.37 -21.50
C MET A 108 10.13 17.89 -22.60
N VAL A 109 8.98 18.53 -22.79
CA VAL A 109 8.03 18.17 -23.87
C VAL A 109 8.64 18.38 -25.26
N MET A 110 9.46 19.41 -25.47
CA MET A 110 10.20 19.59 -26.73
C MET A 110 11.20 18.46 -26.97
N THR A 111 11.94 18.04 -25.94
CA THR A 111 12.87 16.90 -26.01
C THR A 111 12.13 15.58 -26.22
N GLU A 112 10.95 15.41 -25.62
CA GLU A 112 10.06 14.26 -25.86
C GLU A 112 9.70 14.15 -27.34
N ASN A 113 9.32 15.27 -27.98
CA ASN A 113 8.99 15.32 -29.40
C ASN A 113 10.19 15.02 -30.29
N GLU A 114 11.38 15.49 -29.91
CA GLU A 114 12.63 15.18 -30.59
C GLU A 114 12.93 13.68 -30.55
N ILE A 115 12.92 13.05 -29.37
CA ILE A 115 13.12 11.60 -29.22
C ILE A 115 12.08 10.83 -30.05
N THR A 116 10.81 11.23 -29.96
CA THR A 116 9.70 10.62 -30.72
C THR A 116 9.92 10.71 -32.24
N SER A 117 10.58 11.77 -32.73
CA SER A 117 10.84 11.95 -34.16
C SER A 117 11.75 10.86 -34.74
N HIS A 118 12.67 10.31 -33.93
CA HIS A 118 13.54 9.22 -34.36
C HIS A 118 12.78 7.92 -34.66
N GLY A 119 11.60 7.72 -34.07
CA GLY A 119 10.79 6.53 -34.30
C GLY A 119 9.84 6.59 -35.50
N ARG A 120 9.68 7.73 -36.18
CA ARG A 120 8.65 7.93 -37.22
C ARG A 120 8.90 7.17 -38.52
N ASP A 121 10.18 6.94 -38.86
CA ASP A 121 10.58 6.28 -40.10
C ASP A 121 10.76 4.75 -39.94
N LEU A 122 10.45 4.22 -38.76
CA LEU A 122 10.61 2.81 -38.44
C LEU A 122 9.49 1.95 -39.06
N LYS A 123 9.89 0.87 -39.75
CA LYS A 123 8.97 -0.12 -40.32
C LYS A 123 8.61 -1.20 -39.29
N ARG A 124 7.36 -1.69 -39.37
CA ARG A 124 6.72 -2.60 -38.40
C ARG A 124 7.23 -4.06 -38.45
N ASP A 125 8.27 -4.35 -39.23
CA ASP A 125 8.71 -5.71 -39.60
C ASP A 125 10.00 -6.17 -38.90
N ALA A 126 10.64 -5.34 -38.07
CA ALA A 126 11.88 -5.68 -37.38
C ALA A 126 11.69 -5.99 -35.88
N ARG A 127 12.66 -6.73 -35.30
CA ARG A 127 12.70 -6.95 -33.84
C ARG A 127 12.97 -5.64 -33.10
N THR A 128 12.27 -5.43 -31.99
CA THR A 128 12.23 -4.18 -31.20
C THR A 128 13.63 -3.68 -30.78
N ASP A 129 14.53 -4.60 -30.42
CA ASP A 129 15.92 -4.32 -30.06
C ASP A 129 16.73 -3.76 -31.24
N LEU A 130 16.59 -4.35 -32.43
CA LEU A 130 17.25 -3.88 -33.65
C LEU A 130 16.72 -2.53 -34.12
N MET A 131 15.43 -2.28 -33.93
CA MET A 131 14.79 -1.01 -34.29
C MET A 131 15.35 0.15 -33.47
N ILE A 132 15.53 -0.03 -32.16
CA ILE A 132 16.18 0.96 -31.30
C ILE A 132 17.60 1.25 -31.79
N LEU A 133 18.37 0.21 -32.11
CA LEU A 133 19.74 0.35 -32.62
C LEU A 133 19.79 1.11 -33.94
N GLN A 134 18.85 0.87 -34.85
CA GLN A 134 18.78 1.57 -36.14
C GLN A 134 18.33 3.04 -35.98
N SER A 135 17.32 3.27 -35.15
CA SER A 135 16.69 4.58 -34.91
C SER A 135 17.63 5.55 -34.21
N LEU A 136 18.29 5.08 -33.16
CA LEU A 136 19.07 5.92 -32.25
C LEU A 136 20.58 5.77 -32.45
N GLY A 137 21.04 4.84 -33.29
CA GLY A 137 22.47 4.60 -33.52
C GLY A 137 23.23 5.74 -34.20
N LYS A 138 22.53 6.74 -34.74
CA LYS A 138 23.12 7.96 -35.34
C LYS A 138 23.08 9.18 -34.41
N VAL A 139 22.49 9.04 -33.22
CA VAL A 139 22.40 10.14 -32.25
C VAL A 139 23.77 10.34 -31.62
N ASP A 140 24.28 11.57 -31.68
CA ASP A 140 25.59 11.89 -31.12
C ASP A 140 25.62 11.89 -29.58
N ALA A 141 26.83 11.83 -29.01
CA ALA A 141 27.02 11.78 -27.57
C ALA A 141 26.51 13.03 -26.83
N GLU A 142 26.54 14.21 -27.47
CA GLU A 142 26.06 15.46 -26.88
C GLU A 142 24.54 15.44 -26.71
N THR A 143 23.82 14.95 -27.72
CA THR A 143 22.37 14.76 -27.68
C THR A 143 21.97 13.72 -26.64
N TRP A 144 22.66 12.57 -26.59
CA TRP A 144 22.46 11.58 -25.53
C TRP A 144 22.65 12.20 -24.15
N HIS A 145 23.75 12.90 -23.93
CA HIS A 145 24.05 13.54 -22.66
C HIS A 145 22.99 14.56 -22.26
N ARG A 146 22.50 15.38 -23.21
CA ARG A 146 21.41 16.34 -22.99
C ARG A 146 20.11 15.66 -22.58
N TRP A 147 19.73 14.55 -23.22
CA TRP A 147 18.54 13.80 -22.85
C TRP A 147 18.65 13.26 -21.41
N LYS A 148 19.81 12.70 -21.06
CA LYS A 148 20.04 12.12 -19.73
C LYS A 148 20.15 13.18 -18.63
N ILE A 149 20.75 14.36 -18.90
CA ILE A 149 20.75 15.50 -17.96
C ILE A 149 19.33 15.99 -17.67
N GLN A 150 18.45 15.99 -18.66
CA GLN A 150 17.04 16.35 -18.47
C GLN A 150 16.24 15.30 -17.69
N GLY A 151 16.84 14.15 -17.34
CA GLY A 151 16.21 13.11 -16.54
C GLY A 151 15.46 12.04 -17.34
N PHE A 152 15.61 11.98 -18.67
CA PHE A 152 14.97 10.93 -19.47
C PHE A 152 15.60 9.57 -19.18
N GLY A 153 14.80 8.63 -18.66
CA GLY A 153 15.19 7.23 -18.46
C GLY A 153 15.29 6.46 -19.78
N ASP A 154 16.10 5.40 -19.79
CA ASP A 154 16.31 4.54 -20.96
C ASP A 154 14.99 3.88 -21.41
N GLU A 155 14.13 3.54 -20.44
CA GLU A 155 12.78 3.02 -20.70
C GLU A 155 11.84 4.07 -21.30
N GLN A 156 11.93 5.33 -20.85
CA GLN A 156 11.14 6.42 -21.41
C GLN A 156 11.55 6.71 -22.86
N ILE A 157 12.86 6.76 -23.14
CA ILE A 157 13.40 6.95 -24.49
C ILE A 157 12.92 5.81 -25.41
N ALA A 158 13.05 4.57 -24.97
CA ALA A 158 12.56 3.41 -25.72
C ALA A 158 11.04 3.50 -25.96
N GLY A 159 10.26 3.82 -24.93
CA GLY A 159 8.80 3.93 -25.02
C GLY A 159 8.34 5.00 -26.00
N LEU A 160 9.00 6.16 -26.03
CA LEU A 160 8.68 7.25 -26.97
C LEU A 160 8.95 6.85 -28.43
N VAL A 161 10.09 6.20 -28.69
CA VAL A 161 10.43 5.70 -30.04
C VAL A 161 9.45 4.61 -30.49
N LEU A 162 9.10 3.67 -29.61
CA LEU A 162 8.16 2.60 -29.93
C LEU A 162 6.72 3.09 -30.14
N LYS A 163 6.29 4.06 -29.33
CA LYS A 163 4.98 4.71 -29.48
C LYS A 163 4.85 5.40 -30.84
N ALA A 164 5.91 6.07 -31.31
CA ALA A 164 5.94 6.68 -32.64
C ALA A 164 5.78 5.65 -33.77
N ALA A 165 6.31 4.45 -33.58
CA ALA A 165 6.21 3.33 -34.52
C ALA A 165 4.90 2.51 -34.39
N ALA A 166 3.97 2.92 -33.53
CA ALA A 166 2.72 2.21 -33.22
C ALA A 166 2.95 0.74 -32.80
N LEU A 167 4.00 0.51 -32.00
CA LEU A 167 4.35 -0.81 -31.45
C LEU A 167 3.93 -0.94 -29.98
N ASN A 168 3.56 -2.16 -29.60
CA ASN A 168 3.13 -2.47 -28.24
C ASN A 168 4.32 -2.53 -27.27
N ALA A 169 4.08 -2.13 -26.02
CA ALA A 169 5.08 -2.11 -24.94
C ALA A 169 5.54 -3.48 -24.43
N ALA A 170 5.10 -4.59 -25.03
CA ALA A 170 5.42 -5.95 -24.57
C ALA A 170 6.94 -6.27 -24.57
N ASP A 171 7.72 -5.56 -25.39
CA ASP A 171 9.19 -5.67 -25.45
C ASP A 171 9.92 -4.44 -24.87
N LEU A 172 9.23 -3.58 -24.11
CA LEU A 172 9.80 -2.32 -23.62
C LEU A 172 11.08 -2.52 -22.79
N CYS A 173 11.13 -3.56 -21.96
CA CYS A 173 12.32 -3.87 -21.17
C CYS A 173 13.53 -4.20 -22.07
N LYS A 174 13.36 -5.04 -23.11
CA LYS A 174 14.43 -5.36 -24.07
C LYS A 174 14.86 -4.12 -24.85
N ALA A 175 13.89 -3.30 -25.27
CA ALA A 175 14.15 -2.05 -25.97
C ALA A 175 14.96 -1.08 -25.10
N SER A 176 14.62 -0.97 -23.81
CA SER A 176 15.36 -0.18 -22.81
C SER A 176 16.80 -0.67 -22.67
N MET A 177 17.05 -1.99 -22.69
CA MET A 177 18.41 -2.53 -22.68
C MET A 177 19.21 -2.17 -23.94
N SER A 178 18.57 -2.09 -25.11
CA SER A 178 19.23 -1.56 -26.33
C SER A 178 19.55 -0.07 -26.21
N VAL A 179 18.67 0.73 -25.62
CA VAL A 179 18.94 2.14 -25.32
C VAL A 179 20.13 2.27 -24.38
N ARG A 180 20.16 1.51 -23.27
CA ARG A 180 21.29 1.44 -22.35
C ARG A 180 22.59 1.12 -23.09
N LYS A 181 22.57 0.09 -23.95
CA LYS A 181 23.76 -0.31 -24.73
C LYS A 181 24.30 0.85 -25.57
N LEU A 182 23.46 1.53 -26.35
CA LEU A 182 23.87 2.68 -27.16
C LEU A 182 24.40 3.81 -26.29
N ARG A 183 23.71 4.13 -25.20
CA ARG A 183 24.13 5.16 -24.25
C ARG A 183 25.54 4.88 -23.70
N LEU A 184 25.83 3.64 -23.34
CA LEU A 184 27.15 3.23 -22.85
C LEU A 184 28.23 3.23 -23.96
N GLU A 185 27.88 2.85 -25.20
CA GLU A 185 28.78 2.94 -26.37
C GLU A 185 29.20 4.39 -26.67
N HIS A 186 28.32 5.36 -26.42
CA HIS A 186 28.62 6.80 -26.52
C HIS A 186 29.34 7.36 -25.28
N GLY A 187 29.67 6.52 -24.30
CA GLY A 187 30.35 6.95 -23.07
C GLY A 187 29.48 7.76 -22.11
N VAL A 188 28.16 7.81 -22.32
CA VAL A 188 27.23 8.60 -21.51
C VAL A 188 26.83 7.81 -20.27
N LYS A 189 27.53 8.06 -19.15
CA LYS A 189 27.31 7.39 -17.87
C LYS A 189 27.04 8.43 -16.78
N PRO A 190 26.21 8.14 -15.78
CA PRO A 190 26.08 9.00 -14.62
C PRO A 190 27.36 8.93 -13.78
N VAL A 191 27.59 9.98 -13.00
CA VAL A 191 28.63 10.02 -11.97
C VAL A 191 28.01 9.99 -10.58
N ILE A 192 28.75 9.46 -9.62
CA ILE A 192 28.33 9.39 -8.22
C ILE A 192 28.68 10.71 -7.52
N LYS A 193 27.72 11.26 -6.78
CA LYS A 193 27.91 12.45 -5.95
C LYS A 193 27.47 12.19 -4.52
N LYS A 194 28.21 12.79 -3.58
CA LYS A 194 27.90 12.76 -2.15
C LYS A 194 26.97 13.92 -1.78
N ILE A 195 26.08 13.65 -0.84
CA ILE A 195 25.35 14.68 -0.11
C ILE A 195 26.18 15.02 1.13
N ASP A 196 26.83 16.19 1.11
CA ASP A 196 27.81 16.62 2.10
C ASP A 196 27.39 17.84 2.95
N THR A 197 26.25 18.46 2.63
CA THR A 197 25.73 19.71 3.22
C THR A 197 26.56 20.98 2.99
N THR A 198 27.73 20.86 2.37
CA THR A 198 28.71 21.95 2.17
C THR A 198 28.97 22.29 0.70
N ALA A 199 28.25 21.64 -0.23
CA ALA A 199 28.40 21.84 -1.67
C ALA A 199 29.86 21.66 -2.16
N GLY A 200 30.57 20.69 -1.58
CA GLY A 200 31.97 20.40 -1.91
C GLY A 200 33.02 21.32 -1.26
N GLU A 201 32.64 22.23 -0.36
CA GLU A 201 33.61 23.09 0.35
C GLU A 201 34.60 22.26 1.20
N TYR A 202 34.11 21.21 1.86
CA TYR A 202 34.92 20.33 2.71
C TYR A 202 34.84 18.86 2.26
N PRO A 203 35.94 18.09 2.39
CA PRO A 203 35.88 16.64 2.20
C PRO A 203 34.90 16.00 3.17
N SER A 204 33.95 15.22 2.65
CA SER A 204 32.94 14.54 3.45
C SER A 204 33.14 13.02 3.48
N PRO A 205 33.11 12.38 4.67
CA PRO A 205 33.07 10.93 4.81
C PRO A 205 31.67 10.36 4.51
N SER A 206 30.71 11.20 4.11
CA SER A 206 29.34 10.81 3.81
C SER A 206 29.28 9.62 2.85
N ASN A 207 28.43 8.68 3.21
CA ASN A 207 28.01 7.53 2.42
C ASN A 207 26.62 7.74 1.81
N TYR A 208 26.10 8.98 1.84
CA TYR A 208 24.82 9.35 1.25
C TYR A 208 25.04 9.84 -0.19
N LEU A 209 24.54 9.09 -1.16
CA LEU A 209 24.93 9.18 -2.57
C LEU A 209 23.73 9.40 -3.48
N TYR A 210 23.94 10.08 -4.60
CA TYR A 210 23.03 10.12 -5.75
C TYR A 210 23.85 10.06 -7.05
N LEU A 211 23.19 9.67 -8.14
CA LEU A 211 23.76 9.61 -9.48
C LEU A 211 23.25 10.79 -10.31
N THR A 212 24.15 11.42 -11.06
CA THR A 212 23.79 12.53 -11.96
C THR A 212 24.59 12.49 -13.24
N TYR A 213 23.97 12.89 -14.34
CA TYR A 213 24.67 13.16 -15.61
C TYR A 213 25.23 14.60 -15.65
N GLY A 214 24.86 15.47 -14.70
CA GLY A 214 25.32 16.86 -14.64
C GLY A 214 26.73 17.05 -14.06
N GLY A 215 27.49 15.98 -13.84
CA GLY A 215 28.83 16.03 -13.26
C GLY A 215 29.87 15.35 -14.15
N SER A 216 31.12 15.83 -14.07
CA SER A 216 32.21 15.33 -14.92
C SER A 216 33.01 14.18 -14.29
N VAL A 217 32.99 14.06 -12.96
CA VAL A 217 33.75 13.04 -12.21
C VAL A 217 32.94 12.53 -11.03
N SER A 218 33.10 11.26 -10.69
CA SER A 218 32.51 10.68 -9.48
C SER A 218 33.29 11.06 -8.24
N ASP A 219 32.60 11.29 -7.12
CA ASP A 219 33.24 11.50 -5.83
C ASP A 219 33.89 10.21 -5.33
N VAL A 220 35.06 10.35 -4.69
CA VAL A 220 35.81 9.19 -4.19
C VAL A 220 35.06 8.56 -3.02
N LEU A 221 34.70 7.28 -3.18
CA LEU A 221 34.11 6.48 -2.13
C LEU A 221 35.22 5.89 -1.23
N PRO A 222 35.08 5.94 0.11
CA PRO A 222 36.02 5.29 1.02
C PRO A 222 36.26 3.83 0.64
N ASP A 223 37.52 3.39 0.61
CA ASP A 223 37.80 1.97 0.51
C ASP A 223 37.45 1.32 1.84
N ASP A 224 36.50 0.37 1.86
CA ASP A 224 36.21 -0.39 3.06
C ASP A 224 36.84 -1.79 2.95
N ASN A 225 37.42 -2.25 4.06
CA ASN A 225 38.15 -3.54 4.13
C ASN A 225 37.22 -4.77 4.03
N LYS A 226 35.96 -4.60 3.59
CA LYS A 226 34.98 -5.68 3.53
C LYS A 226 35.11 -6.44 2.21
N VAL A 227 35.07 -7.76 2.29
CA VAL A 227 35.38 -8.66 1.16
C VAL A 227 34.18 -8.86 0.23
N PHE A 228 32.96 -8.81 0.76
CA PHE A 228 31.73 -9.05 0.01
C PHE A 228 30.76 -7.88 0.18
N SER A 229 30.01 -7.56 -0.88
CA SER A 229 28.96 -6.54 -0.84
C SER A 229 27.65 -7.06 -1.43
N ALA A 230 26.54 -6.51 -0.95
CA ALA A 230 25.20 -6.81 -1.45
C ALA A 230 24.36 -5.54 -1.55
N VAL A 231 23.57 -5.45 -2.62
CA VAL A 231 22.57 -4.37 -2.79
C VAL A 231 21.25 -4.82 -2.18
N VAL A 232 20.67 -4.00 -1.31
CA VAL A 232 19.35 -4.18 -0.71
C VAL A 232 18.41 -3.13 -1.30
N LEU A 233 17.39 -3.59 -2.03
CA LEU A 233 16.40 -2.71 -2.62
C LEU A 233 15.30 -2.37 -1.59
N GLY A 234 15.10 -1.09 -1.33
CA GLY A 234 14.02 -0.57 -0.49
C GLY A 234 12.65 -0.64 -1.15
N GLY A 235 11.60 -0.20 -0.45
CA GLY A 235 10.22 -0.30 -0.94
C GLY A 235 9.74 0.85 -1.84
N GLY A 236 10.50 1.92 -1.97
CA GLY A 236 10.05 3.16 -2.59
C GLY A 236 9.03 3.90 -1.71
N SER A 237 8.22 4.75 -2.32
CA SER A 237 7.24 5.57 -1.60
C SER A 237 6.15 4.73 -0.92
N TYR A 238 5.76 5.17 0.27
CA TYR A 238 4.65 4.55 0.98
C TYR A 238 3.33 4.74 0.24
N ARG A 239 2.54 3.67 0.24
CA ARG A 239 1.19 3.61 -0.32
C ARG A 239 0.41 2.52 0.40
N ILE A 240 -0.91 2.51 0.25
CA ILE A 240 -1.74 1.45 0.83
C ILE A 240 -1.24 0.08 0.32
N GLY A 241 -0.94 -0.82 1.25
CA GLY A 241 -0.33 -2.12 1.00
C GLY A 241 1.19 -2.15 0.81
N THR A 242 1.88 -1.03 0.88
CA THR A 242 3.36 -0.94 0.97
C THR A 242 3.72 0.19 1.94
N SER A 243 3.94 -0.15 3.21
CA SER A 243 4.22 0.82 4.27
C SER A 243 5.56 0.49 4.97
N VAL A 244 5.70 0.95 6.22
CA VAL A 244 6.89 0.88 7.08
C VAL A 244 7.41 -0.55 7.32
N GLU A 245 6.59 -1.57 7.10
CA GLU A 245 6.92 -2.96 7.40
C GLU A 245 8.06 -3.47 6.50
N PHE A 246 8.06 -3.04 5.24
CA PHE A 246 9.12 -3.37 4.28
C PHE A 246 10.40 -2.56 4.52
N ASP A 247 10.28 -1.33 5.02
CA ASP A 247 11.43 -0.54 5.45
C ASP A 247 12.16 -1.24 6.61
N TRP A 248 11.39 -1.73 7.60
CA TRP A 248 11.96 -2.51 8.71
C TRP A 248 12.68 -3.78 8.24
N CYS A 249 12.13 -4.48 7.24
CA CYS A 249 12.77 -5.67 6.66
C CYS A 249 14.08 -5.31 5.93
N ALA A 250 14.08 -4.23 5.14
CA ALA A 250 15.27 -3.74 4.44
C ALA A 250 16.38 -3.30 5.41
N VAL A 251 16.03 -2.55 6.45
CA VAL A 251 16.97 -2.12 7.50
C VAL A 251 17.53 -3.31 8.28
N SER A 252 16.68 -4.27 8.65
CA SER A 252 17.12 -5.49 9.35
C SER A 252 18.09 -6.30 8.49
N CYS A 253 17.79 -6.45 7.20
CA CYS A 253 18.67 -7.10 6.23
C CYS A 253 20.03 -6.39 6.13
N SER A 254 20.02 -5.06 5.98
CA SER A 254 21.24 -4.25 5.90
C SER A 254 22.12 -4.40 7.13
N ARG A 255 21.53 -4.25 8.32
CA ARG A 255 22.23 -4.41 9.60
C ARG A 255 22.84 -5.81 9.72
N LYS A 256 22.08 -6.85 9.37
CA LYS A 256 22.55 -8.24 9.43
C LYS A 256 23.68 -8.52 8.45
N LEU A 257 23.68 -7.91 7.26
CA LEU A 257 24.80 -7.95 6.33
C LEU A 257 26.06 -7.34 6.95
N GLN A 258 25.94 -6.15 7.56
CA GLN A 258 27.05 -5.48 8.24
C GLN A 258 27.62 -6.31 9.39
N GLU A 259 26.77 -6.88 10.24
CA GLU A 259 27.15 -7.81 11.32
C GLU A 259 27.88 -9.06 10.80
N SER A 260 27.55 -9.50 9.59
CA SER A 260 28.17 -10.64 8.92
C SER A 260 29.47 -10.28 8.18
N GLY A 261 29.94 -9.03 8.28
CA GLY A 261 31.15 -8.54 7.62
C GLY A 261 30.97 -8.17 6.15
N TRP A 262 29.73 -8.09 5.66
CA TRP A 262 29.42 -7.65 4.30
C TRP A 262 29.26 -6.13 4.24
N ARG A 263 29.61 -5.53 3.10
CA ARG A 263 29.25 -4.16 2.75
C ARG A 263 27.79 -4.14 2.32
N SER A 264 26.96 -3.45 3.07
CA SER A 264 25.55 -3.25 2.75
C SER A 264 25.35 -1.98 1.93
N ILE A 265 24.69 -2.10 0.79
CA ILE A 265 24.37 -1.01 -0.12
C ILE A 265 22.85 -0.89 -0.22
N ILE A 266 22.24 0.14 0.36
CA ILE A 266 20.79 0.39 0.21
C ILE A 266 20.53 1.27 -1.01
N VAL A 267 19.54 0.88 -1.81
CA VAL A 267 18.96 1.74 -2.87
C VAL A 267 17.51 1.99 -2.51
N ASN A 268 17.14 3.25 -2.26
CA ASN A 268 15.77 3.65 -1.97
C ASN A 268 15.59 5.15 -2.24
N CYS A 269 14.35 5.60 -2.44
CA CYS A 269 14.03 7.00 -2.76
C CYS A 269 12.96 7.61 -1.84
N ASN A 270 12.60 6.94 -0.75
CA ASN A 270 11.57 7.42 0.16
C ASN A 270 12.20 8.22 1.31
N PRO A 271 12.01 9.55 1.38
CA PRO A 271 12.68 10.40 2.37
C PRO A 271 12.17 10.20 3.80
N GLU A 272 11.05 9.50 4.00
CA GLU A 272 10.43 9.32 5.31
C GLU A 272 10.99 8.11 6.09
N THR A 273 11.96 7.41 5.52
CA THR A 273 12.32 6.05 5.96
C THR A 273 13.65 5.96 6.70
N VAL A 274 13.76 4.96 7.57
CA VAL A 274 15.00 4.67 8.28
C VAL A 274 16.01 4.02 7.33
N SER A 275 15.58 3.28 6.29
CA SER A 275 16.52 2.77 5.28
C SER A 275 17.26 3.89 4.53
N THR A 276 16.66 5.07 4.40
CA THR A 276 17.31 6.27 3.83
C THR A 276 18.01 7.14 4.86
N ASP A 277 18.16 6.67 6.09
CA ASP A 277 19.15 7.22 7.02
C ASP A 277 20.53 6.70 6.61
N TYR A 278 21.49 7.61 6.46
CA TYR A 278 22.85 7.28 6.07
C TYR A 278 23.57 6.39 7.11
N ASN A 279 23.05 6.26 8.34
CA ASN A 279 23.55 5.32 9.35
C ASN A 279 23.08 3.87 9.15
N SER A 280 22.09 3.62 8.28
CA SER A 280 21.46 2.30 8.12
C SER A 280 22.19 1.36 7.17
N SER A 281 23.23 1.83 6.47
CA SER A 281 24.01 1.05 5.49
C SER A 281 25.43 1.59 5.36
N ASP A 282 26.32 0.85 4.70
CA ASP A 282 27.67 1.35 4.40
C ASP A 282 27.66 2.30 3.19
N ARG A 283 26.70 2.12 2.29
CA ARG A 283 26.43 2.95 1.11
C ARG A 283 24.93 3.14 0.95
N LEU A 284 24.47 4.39 0.94
CA LEU A 284 23.09 4.72 0.67
C LEU A 284 23.00 5.45 -0.67
N TYR A 285 22.32 4.86 -1.65
CA TYR A 285 21.95 5.51 -2.89
C TYR A 285 20.50 6.00 -2.82
N PHE A 286 20.32 7.32 -2.78
CA PHE A 286 19.01 7.96 -2.87
C PHE A 286 18.55 8.03 -4.32
N GLU A 287 18.04 6.92 -4.82
CA GLU A 287 17.89 6.68 -6.25
C GLU A 287 16.61 5.95 -6.60
N GLU A 288 16.21 6.10 -7.85
CA GLU A 288 15.04 5.42 -8.40
C GLU A 288 15.22 3.89 -8.36
N LEU A 289 14.15 3.18 -7.97
CA LEU A 289 14.09 1.73 -8.02
C LEU A 289 13.73 1.27 -9.45
N SER A 290 14.67 1.45 -10.37
CA SER A 290 14.54 1.06 -11.78
C SER A 290 15.68 0.13 -12.21
N VAL A 291 15.44 -0.68 -13.24
CA VAL A 291 16.46 -1.58 -13.80
C VAL A 291 17.69 -0.79 -14.24
N GLU A 292 17.48 0.33 -14.95
CA GLU A 292 18.56 1.21 -15.40
C GLU A 292 19.45 1.64 -14.24
N ARG A 293 18.86 2.17 -13.17
CA ARG A 293 19.60 2.79 -12.09
C ARG A 293 20.33 1.77 -11.22
N ILE A 294 19.70 0.62 -10.99
CA ILE A 294 20.32 -0.50 -10.28
C ILE A 294 21.51 -1.05 -11.09
N LEU A 295 21.40 -1.13 -12.42
CA LEU A 295 22.52 -1.50 -13.28
C LEU A 295 23.66 -0.46 -13.23
N ASP A 296 23.34 0.84 -13.27
CA ASP A 296 24.36 1.90 -13.14
C ASP A 296 25.13 1.81 -11.81
N ILE A 297 24.43 1.51 -10.70
CA ILE A 297 25.05 1.35 -9.38
C ILE A 297 25.92 0.08 -9.34
N THR A 298 25.40 -1.04 -9.85
CA THR A 298 26.08 -2.34 -9.79
C THR A 298 27.29 -2.42 -10.74
N ASP A 299 27.32 -1.67 -11.84
CA ASP A 299 28.48 -1.53 -12.72
C ASP A 299 29.70 -0.94 -11.97
N VAL A 300 29.44 -0.07 -10.99
CA VAL A 300 30.47 0.59 -10.17
C VAL A 300 30.79 -0.21 -8.91
N GLU A 301 29.77 -0.54 -8.11
CA GLU A 301 29.94 -1.20 -6.80
C GLU A 301 30.28 -2.69 -6.92
N ARG A 302 29.96 -3.33 -8.05
CA ARG A 302 30.23 -4.75 -8.37
C ARG A 302 29.87 -5.71 -7.22
N PRO A 303 28.62 -5.69 -6.73
CA PRO A 303 28.22 -6.52 -5.61
C PRO A 303 28.16 -8.00 -5.96
N VAL A 304 28.20 -8.85 -4.93
CA VAL A 304 27.98 -10.30 -5.09
C VAL A 304 26.58 -10.58 -5.61
N GLY A 305 25.60 -9.76 -5.23
CA GLY A 305 24.23 -9.86 -5.73
C GLY A 305 23.28 -8.82 -5.13
N VAL A 306 22.01 -8.96 -5.51
CA VAL A 306 20.91 -8.04 -5.14
C VAL A 306 19.84 -8.78 -4.35
N VAL A 307 19.36 -8.17 -3.27
CA VAL A 307 18.24 -8.62 -2.45
C VAL A 307 16.97 -7.91 -2.89
N CYS A 308 16.05 -8.65 -3.51
CA CYS A 308 14.74 -8.15 -3.98
C CYS A 308 13.58 -8.52 -3.05
N SER A 309 13.79 -9.40 -2.08
CA SER A 309 12.70 -10.03 -1.31
C SER A 309 12.33 -9.30 -0.01
N MET A 310 12.93 -8.15 0.28
CA MET A 310 12.75 -7.41 1.56
C MET A 310 11.96 -6.10 1.41
N GLY A 311 12.03 -5.44 0.25
CA GLY A 311 11.36 -4.16 0.01
C GLY A 311 9.93 -4.27 -0.55
N GLY A 312 9.25 -5.40 -0.37
CA GLY A 312 7.89 -5.58 -0.86
C GLY A 312 7.80 -5.77 -2.38
N GLN A 313 6.68 -5.35 -2.98
CA GLN A 313 6.33 -5.78 -4.34
C GLN A 313 7.15 -5.11 -5.45
N LEU A 314 7.55 -3.85 -5.27
CA LEU A 314 8.28 -3.11 -6.30
C LEU A 314 9.64 -3.77 -6.60
N PRO A 315 10.52 -4.03 -5.61
CA PRO A 315 11.73 -4.82 -5.82
C PRO A 315 11.49 -6.24 -6.32
N ASN A 316 10.43 -6.90 -5.86
CA ASN A 316 10.14 -8.27 -6.28
C ASN A 316 9.84 -8.36 -7.79
N ARG A 317 9.13 -7.37 -8.35
CA ARG A 317 8.89 -7.24 -9.80
C ARG A 317 10.17 -6.99 -10.60
N LEU A 318 11.17 -6.34 -10.00
CA LEU A 318 12.46 -6.08 -10.63
C LEU A 318 13.37 -7.32 -10.66
N ALA A 319 13.09 -8.35 -9.84
CA ALA A 319 13.94 -9.52 -9.73
C ALA A 319 14.22 -10.20 -11.08
N LYS A 320 13.17 -10.44 -11.89
CA LYS A 320 13.31 -11.06 -13.20
C LYS A 320 14.11 -10.19 -14.20
N PRO A 321 13.73 -8.92 -14.46
CA PRO A 321 14.54 -8.05 -15.30
C PRO A 321 16.00 -7.92 -14.88
N LEU A 322 16.29 -7.83 -13.57
CA LEU A 322 17.66 -7.74 -13.06
C LEU A 322 18.44 -9.04 -13.27
N SER A 323 17.79 -10.19 -13.06
CA SER A 323 18.39 -11.50 -13.33
C SER A 323 18.68 -11.71 -14.82
N GLU A 324 17.75 -11.31 -15.70
CA GLU A 324 17.92 -11.37 -17.15
C GLU A 324 19.04 -10.43 -17.64
N ALA A 325 19.26 -9.31 -16.93
CA ALA A 325 20.38 -8.40 -17.15
C ALA A 325 21.73 -8.93 -16.61
N GLY A 326 21.76 -10.13 -16.00
CA GLY A 326 22.97 -10.80 -15.55
C GLY A 326 23.34 -10.57 -14.09
N LEU A 327 22.51 -9.88 -13.31
CA LEU A 327 22.74 -9.73 -11.87
C LEU A 327 22.34 -11.00 -11.11
N LYS A 328 23.15 -11.38 -10.13
CA LYS A 328 22.82 -12.49 -9.24
C LYS A 328 21.79 -12.03 -8.20
N LEU A 329 20.64 -12.69 -8.15
CA LEU A 329 19.70 -12.54 -7.05
C LEU A 329 20.20 -13.30 -5.82
N LEU A 330 20.21 -12.63 -4.67
CA LEU A 330 20.44 -13.26 -3.37
C LEU A 330 19.10 -13.71 -2.82
N GLY A 331 18.97 -15.02 -2.53
CA GLY A 331 17.72 -15.62 -2.09
C GLY A 331 17.00 -16.37 -3.21
N HIS A 332 15.74 -15.99 -3.45
CA HIS A 332 14.86 -16.65 -4.42
C HIS A 332 15.35 -16.45 -5.84
N ARG A 333 15.15 -17.45 -6.69
CA ARG A 333 15.37 -17.33 -8.13
C ARG A 333 14.21 -16.58 -8.78
N ALA A 334 14.49 -15.93 -9.91
CA ALA A 334 13.47 -15.23 -10.68
C ALA A 334 12.32 -16.16 -11.09
N GLU A 335 12.62 -17.41 -11.44
CA GLU A 335 11.63 -18.42 -11.81
C GLU A 335 10.76 -18.84 -10.62
N SER A 336 11.32 -18.92 -9.42
CA SER A 336 10.57 -19.24 -8.20
C SER A 336 9.57 -18.14 -7.85
N ILE A 337 9.98 -16.87 -8.01
CA ILE A 337 9.10 -15.71 -7.81
C ILE A 337 7.98 -15.71 -8.86
N ASP A 338 8.33 -15.85 -10.14
CA ASP A 338 7.39 -15.88 -11.26
C ASP A 338 6.39 -17.04 -11.16
N MET A 339 6.81 -18.23 -10.70
CA MET A 339 5.93 -19.37 -10.48
C MET A 339 4.98 -19.18 -9.28
N ALA A 340 5.37 -18.41 -8.27
CA ALA A 340 4.55 -18.10 -7.10
C ALA A 340 3.52 -16.99 -7.39
N GLU A 341 3.92 -15.94 -8.13
CA GLU A 341 3.06 -14.78 -8.42
C GLU A 341 2.14 -14.97 -9.63
N ASP A 342 2.53 -15.79 -10.61
CA ASP A 342 1.66 -16.12 -11.74
C ASP A 342 0.57 -17.11 -11.31
N ARG A 343 -0.68 -16.65 -11.29
CA ARG A 343 -1.82 -17.44 -10.82
C ARG A 343 -1.99 -18.77 -11.56
N ALA A 344 -1.73 -18.81 -12.87
CA ALA A 344 -1.90 -20.04 -13.66
C ALA A 344 -0.79 -21.04 -13.34
N LYS A 345 0.46 -20.57 -13.22
CA LYS A 345 1.60 -21.42 -12.83
C LYS A 345 1.46 -21.93 -11.40
N PHE A 346 1.08 -21.05 -10.48
CA PHE A 346 0.87 -21.41 -9.08
C PHE A 346 -0.30 -22.38 -8.91
N SER A 347 -1.43 -22.14 -9.58
CA SER A 347 -2.57 -23.07 -9.58
C SER A 347 -2.16 -24.46 -10.06
N LYS A 348 -1.42 -24.54 -11.17
CA LYS A 348 -0.95 -25.81 -11.69
C LYS A 348 -0.04 -26.54 -10.70
N LEU A 349 0.86 -25.81 -10.05
CA LEU A 349 1.71 -26.37 -8.99
C LEU A 349 0.87 -26.95 -7.85
N LEU A 350 -0.17 -26.24 -7.40
CA LEU A 350 -1.06 -26.74 -6.34
C LEU A 350 -1.82 -28.01 -6.77
N ASP A 351 -2.26 -28.06 -8.03
CA ASP A 351 -2.93 -29.23 -8.59
C ASP A 351 -1.97 -30.44 -8.67
N ASP A 352 -0.73 -30.21 -9.11
CA ASP A 352 0.32 -31.25 -9.17
C ASP A 352 0.71 -31.77 -7.77
N LEU A 353 0.58 -30.93 -6.73
CA LEU A 353 0.85 -31.26 -5.33
C LEU A 353 -0.37 -31.83 -4.57
N ASP A 354 -1.54 -31.94 -5.22
CA ASP A 354 -2.81 -32.31 -4.58
C ASP A 354 -3.18 -31.42 -3.38
N ILE A 355 -2.99 -30.11 -3.55
CA ILE A 355 -3.31 -29.09 -2.53
C ILE A 355 -4.53 -28.28 -2.98
N GLY A 356 -5.56 -28.25 -2.13
CA GLY A 356 -6.79 -27.53 -2.41
C GLY A 356 -6.59 -26.02 -2.61
N GLN A 357 -7.34 -25.45 -3.55
CA GLN A 357 -7.45 -24.01 -3.82
C GLN A 357 -8.89 -23.65 -4.17
N PRO A 358 -9.35 -22.40 -3.98
CA PRO A 358 -10.66 -21.96 -4.45
C PRO A 358 -10.78 -22.14 -5.97
N ARG A 359 -11.95 -22.59 -6.44
CA ARG A 359 -12.20 -22.68 -7.89
C ARG A 359 -12.06 -21.30 -8.51
N TRP A 360 -11.41 -21.20 -9.67
CA TRP A 360 -11.16 -19.92 -10.33
C TRP A 360 -11.15 -20.05 -11.85
N VAL A 361 -11.36 -18.92 -12.54
CA VAL A 361 -11.26 -18.81 -14.00
C VAL A 361 -10.70 -17.44 -14.37
N ALA A 362 -9.82 -17.38 -15.38
CA ALA A 362 -9.45 -16.13 -16.04
C ALA A 362 -10.41 -15.90 -17.22
N ALA A 363 -11.50 -15.17 -16.98
CA ALA A 363 -12.54 -14.94 -17.97
C ALA A 363 -12.16 -13.80 -18.93
N ARG A 364 -12.28 -14.06 -20.22
CA ARG A 364 -12.11 -13.08 -21.31
C ARG A 364 -13.43 -12.64 -21.94
N SER A 365 -14.52 -13.31 -21.60
CA SER A 365 -15.83 -13.07 -22.18
C SER A 365 -16.95 -13.23 -21.15
N ALA A 366 -18.06 -12.51 -21.37
CA ALA A 366 -19.24 -12.60 -20.52
C ALA A 366 -19.84 -14.02 -20.49
N SER A 367 -19.66 -14.82 -21.55
CA SER A 367 -20.13 -16.20 -21.62
C SER A 367 -19.33 -17.13 -20.70
N GLU A 368 -18.02 -16.95 -20.59
CA GLU A 368 -17.17 -17.66 -19.63
C GLU A 368 -17.55 -17.32 -18.19
N VAL A 369 -17.81 -16.04 -17.91
CA VAL A 369 -18.31 -15.61 -16.59
C VAL A 369 -19.62 -16.32 -16.24
N LYS A 370 -20.62 -16.27 -17.13
CA LYS A 370 -21.92 -16.92 -16.90
C LYS A 370 -21.78 -18.43 -16.66
N ARG A 371 -20.90 -19.09 -17.41
CA ARG A 371 -20.62 -20.53 -17.22
C ARG A 371 -20.07 -20.80 -15.83
N PHE A 372 -19.08 -20.02 -15.40
CA PHE A 372 -18.48 -20.17 -14.07
C PHE A 372 -19.50 -19.95 -12.95
N ILE A 373 -20.33 -18.91 -13.06
CA ILE A 373 -21.41 -18.65 -12.10
C ILE A 373 -22.44 -19.78 -12.08
N SER A 374 -22.80 -20.35 -13.23
CA SER A 374 -23.74 -21.48 -13.29
C SER A 374 -23.21 -22.76 -12.64
N GLU A 375 -21.89 -22.93 -12.57
CA GLU A 375 -21.24 -24.10 -11.98
C GLU A 375 -21.00 -23.94 -10.46
N ILE A 376 -20.53 -22.76 -10.04
CA ILE A 376 -20.08 -22.51 -8.65
C ILE A 376 -21.18 -21.83 -7.81
N GLY A 377 -22.04 -21.03 -8.44
CA GLY A 377 -22.98 -20.16 -7.75
C GLY A 377 -22.33 -18.91 -7.15
N PHE A 378 -23.15 -18.12 -6.44
CA PHE A 378 -22.72 -16.96 -5.67
C PHE A 378 -22.47 -17.31 -4.20
N PRO A 379 -21.62 -16.53 -3.48
CA PRO A 379 -20.87 -15.36 -3.95
C PRO A 379 -19.57 -15.69 -4.69
N VAL A 380 -19.11 -14.74 -5.52
CA VAL A 380 -17.84 -14.82 -6.24
C VAL A 380 -16.98 -13.58 -6.03
N LEU A 381 -15.67 -13.79 -6.00
CA LEU A 381 -14.65 -12.75 -5.92
C LEU A 381 -14.17 -12.40 -7.31
N ILE A 382 -14.17 -11.11 -7.64
CA ILE A 382 -13.74 -10.56 -8.91
C ILE A 382 -12.44 -9.81 -8.68
N ARG A 383 -11.39 -10.21 -9.40
CA ARG A 383 -10.06 -9.60 -9.35
C ARG A 383 -9.68 -9.12 -10.76
N PRO A 384 -9.48 -7.81 -10.97
CA PRO A 384 -8.84 -7.34 -12.19
C PRO A 384 -7.42 -7.93 -12.28
N SER A 385 -6.92 -8.19 -13.49
CA SER A 385 -5.54 -8.65 -13.65
C SER A 385 -4.55 -7.52 -13.34
N TYR A 386 -3.35 -7.86 -12.84
CA TYR A 386 -2.21 -6.95 -12.62
C TYR A 386 -2.36 -5.83 -11.55
N VAL A 387 -3.41 -5.87 -10.71
CA VAL A 387 -3.59 -4.94 -9.58
C VAL A 387 -2.90 -5.40 -8.30
N LEU A 388 -2.40 -4.43 -7.52
CA LEU A 388 -1.67 -4.61 -6.26
C LEU A 388 -2.64 -4.56 -5.06
N SER A 389 -2.33 -5.28 -3.98
CA SER A 389 -3.02 -5.13 -2.67
C SER A 389 -4.55 -5.32 -2.70
N GLY A 390 -5.03 -6.10 -3.66
CA GLY A 390 -6.45 -6.25 -3.92
C GLY A 390 -7.15 -4.98 -4.41
N ALA A 391 -6.40 -4.02 -4.98
CA ALA A 391 -6.96 -2.81 -5.56
C ALA A 391 -8.05 -3.19 -6.58
N ALA A 392 -9.25 -2.61 -6.41
CA ALA A 392 -10.43 -2.90 -7.22
C ALA A 392 -10.91 -4.36 -7.21
N MET A 393 -10.54 -5.14 -6.19
CA MET A 393 -11.21 -6.41 -5.92
C MET A 393 -12.61 -6.16 -5.38
N SER A 394 -13.56 -7.00 -5.78
CA SER A 394 -14.96 -6.87 -5.37
C SER A 394 -15.61 -8.24 -5.21
N VAL A 395 -16.63 -8.31 -4.35
CA VAL A 395 -17.42 -9.53 -4.14
C VAL A 395 -18.80 -9.31 -4.72
N ALA A 396 -19.21 -10.19 -5.62
CA ALA A 396 -20.57 -10.22 -6.16
C ALA A 396 -21.37 -11.31 -5.44
N TYR A 397 -22.57 -10.94 -4.97
CA TYR A 397 -23.49 -11.82 -4.24
C TYR A 397 -24.68 -12.26 -5.09
N ASP A 398 -24.90 -11.58 -6.21
CA ASP A 398 -25.99 -11.81 -7.15
C ASP A 398 -25.62 -11.28 -8.54
N ASP A 399 -26.51 -11.49 -9.51
CA ASP A 399 -26.29 -11.06 -10.89
C ASP A 399 -26.20 -9.53 -11.04
N GLU A 400 -26.92 -8.75 -10.22
CA GLU A 400 -26.89 -7.29 -10.28
C GLU A 400 -25.53 -6.73 -9.83
N SER A 401 -25.06 -7.18 -8.66
CA SER A 401 -23.73 -6.85 -8.15
C SER A 401 -22.62 -7.33 -9.07
N LEU A 402 -22.76 -8.50 -9.72
CA LEU A 402 -21.81 -9.01 -10.71
C LEU A 402 -21.65 -8.05 -11.90
N GLN A 403 -22.75 -7.55 -12.48
CA GLN A 403 -22.67 -6.63 -13.62
C GLN A 403 -21.95 -5.33 -13.25
N LEU A 404 -22.24 -4.78 -12.06
CA LEU A 404 -21.59 -3.57 -11.57
C LEU A 404 -20.08 -3.77 -11.37
N CYS A 405 -19.69 -4.88 -10.74
CA CYS A 405 -18.29 -5.21 -10.48
C CYS A 405 -17.50 -5.44 -11.78
N LEU A 406 -18.10 -6.10 -12.77
CA LEU A 406 -17.46 -6.33 -14.08
C LEU A 406 -17.29 -5.04 -14.88
N ALA A 407 -18.28 -4.14 -14.85
CA ALA A 407 -18.18 -2.84 -15.51
C ALA A 407 -17.00 -2.05 -14.95
N PHE A 408 -16.88 -2.01 -13.62
CA PHE A 408 -15.78 -1.35 -12.92
C PHE A 408 -14.41 -2.00 -13.23
N ALA A 409 -14.33 -3.34 -13.19
CA ALA A 409 -13.10 -4.06 -13.51
C ALA A 409 -12.63 -3.83 -14.96
N THR A 410 -13.58 -3.71 -15.90
CA THR A 410 -13.28 -3.47 -17.33
C THR A 410 -12.80 -2.05 -17.59
N GLU A 411 -13.31 -1.07 -16.84
CA GLU A 411 -12.85 0.32 -16.92
C GLU A 411 -11.38 0.47 -16.46
N ILE A 412 -10.99 -0.29 -15.44
CA ILE A 412 -9.63 -0.26 -14.88
C ILE A 412 -8.63 -0.97 -15.79
N SER A 413 -9.05 -2.05 -16.45
CA SER A 413 -8.16 -2.92 -17.20
C SER A 413 -8.82 -3.46 -18.47
N PRO A 414 -9.03 -2.62 -19.49
CA PRO A 414 -9.79 -2.99 -20.69
C PRO A 414 -9.13 -4.11 -21.52
N ASP A 415 -7.80 -4.23 -21.48
CA ASP A 415 -7.03 -5.17 -22.31
C ASP A 415 -6.65 -6.49 -21.62
N HIS A 416 -7.02 -6.69 -20.34
CA HIS A 416 -6.64 -7.89 -19.59
C HIS A 416 -7.85 -8.72 -19.14
N PRO A 417 -7.70 -10.06 -19.03
CA PRO A 417 -8.76 -10.91 -18.49
C PRO A 417 -9.12 -10.53 -17.06
N VAL A 418 -10.37 -10.78 -16.67
CA VAL A 418 -10.83 -10.64 -15.28
C VAL A 418 -10.76 -12.01 -14.63
N VAL A 419 -10.15 -12.10 -13.45
CA VAL A 419 -10.04 -13.34 -12.69
C VAL A 419 -11.23 -13.44 -11.75
N LEU A 420 -12.03 -14.50 -11.90
CA LEU A 420 -13.11 -14.84 -10.97
C LEU A 420 -12.65 -15.99 -10.07
N SER A 421 -13.05 -15.97 -8.81
CA SER A 421 -12.79 -17.04 -7.84
C SER A 421 -14.00 -17.28 -6.95
N GLU A 422 -14.21 -18.54 -6.56
CA GLU A 422 -15.18 -18.93 -5.54
C GLU A 422 -14.93 -18.16 -4.23
N PHE A 423 -15.97 -17.54 -3.67
CA PHE A 423 -15.87 -16.86 -2.36
C PHE A 423 -16.44 -17.74 -1.25
N ILE A 424 -15.58 -18.24 -0.37
CA ILE A 424 -15.96 -19.22 0.65
C ILE A 424 -16.40 -18.51 1.93
N VAL A 425 -17.71 -18.31 2.06
CA VAL A 425 -18.31 -17.63 3.21
C VAL A 425 -18.04 -18.38 4.52
N GLY A 426 -17.61 -17.63 5.54
CA GLY A 426 -17.35 -18.13 6.89
C GLY A 426 -16.08 -18.95 7.04
N ALA A 427 -15.19 -18.91 6.04
CA ALA A 427 -13.84 -19.46 6.19
C ALA A 427 -12.98 -18.54 7.03
N ARG A 428 -12.17 -19.12 7.93
CA ARG A 428 -11.11 -18.40 8.63
C ARG A 428 -9.94 -18.20 7.69
N GLU A 429 -9.25 -17.08 7.83
CA GLU A 429 -8.00 -16.81 7.11
C GLU A 429 -6.80 -17.04 8.05
N ILE A 430 -5.77 -17.67 7.51
CA ILE A 430 -4.56 -18.08 8.23
C ILE A 430 -3.35 -17.63 7.42
N GLU A 431 -2.36 -17.05 8.10
CA GLU A 431 -1.08 -16.67 7.50
C GLU A 431 0.05 -17.58 8.03
N LEU A 432 0.93 -17.97 7.11
CA LEU A 432 2.15 -18.72 7.41
C LEU A 432 3.35 -17.89 6.95
N ASP A 433 4.00 -17.22 7.91
CA ASP A 433 5.22 -16.45 7.69
C ASP A 433 6.45 -17.27 8.02
N GLY A 434 7.43 -17.32 7.13
CA GLY A 434 8.60 -18.17 7.37
C GLY A 434 9.79 -17.89 6.48
N VAL A 435 10.84 -18.68 6.73
CA VAL A 435 12.09 -18.66 5.95
C VAL A 435 12.40 -20.07 5.49
N ALA A 436 12.63 -20.23 4.19
CA ALA A 436 13.02 -21.50 3.58
C ALA A 436 14.43 -21.43 3.02
N ARG A 437 15.12 -22.58 2.96
CA ARG A 437 16.44 -22.74 2.32
C ARG A 437 16.35 -23.92 1.36
N ASN A 438 16.53 -23.67 0.07
CA ASN A 438 16.47 -24.69 -0.99
C ASN A 438 15.21 -25.58 -0.93
N GLY A 439 14.05 -24.96 -0.71
CA GLY A 439 12.77 -25.63 -0.61
C GLY A 439 12.42 -26.21 0.77
N GLU A 440 13.36 -26.23 1.73
CA GLU A 440 13.10 -26.68 3.09
C GLU A 440 12.78 -25.49 4.01
N ILE A 441 11.61 -25.53 4.67
CA ILE A 441 11.23 -24.52 5.68
C ILE A 441 12.12 -24.69 6.92
N LEU A 442 12.91 -23.66 7.24
CA LEU A 442 13.73 -23.62 8.44
C LEU A 442 12.93 -23.19 9.68
N THR A 443 12.07 -22.19 9.50
CA THR A 443 11.13 -21.71 10.51
C THR A 443 9.87 -21.19 9.84
N ALA A 444 8.72 -21.39 10.48
CA ALA A 444 7.45 -20.80 10.05
C ALA A 444 6.51 -20.64 11.25
N ILE A 445 5.85 -19.48 11.31
CA ILE A 445 4.92 -19.08 12.37
C ILE A 445 3.51 -19.11 11.77
N VAL A 446 2.56 -19.70 12.51
CA VAL A 446 1.15 -19.75 12.08
C VAL A 446 0.37 -18.68 12.83
N SER A 447 -0.19 -17.76 12.06
CA SER A 447 -0.98 -16.64 12.55
C SER A 447 -2.43 -16.81 12.12
N GLU A 448 -3.39 -16.43 12.97
CA GLU A 448 -4.82 -16.48 12.62
C GLU A 448 -5.41 -15.07 12.55
N HIS A 449 -6.36 -14.87 11.63
CA HIS A 449 -7.18 -13.65 11.61
C HIS A 449 -8.37 -13.79 12.56
N ILE A 450 -8.78 -12.67 13.17
CA ILE A 450 -10.05 -12.61 13.91
C ILE A 450 -11.21 -12.52 12.92
N GLU A 451 -11.11 -11.63 11.94
CA GLU A 451 -12.06 -11.50 10.84
C GLU A 451 -12.02 -12.74 9.93
N ASN A 452 -13.17 -13.14 9.41
CA ASN A 452 -13.22 -14.19 8.39
C ASN A 452 -12.67 -13.67 7.05
N ALA A 453 -12.28 -14.61 6.20
CA ALA A 453 -11.84 -14.34 4.83
C ALA A 453 -12.87 -13.49 4.08
N GLY A 454 -12.38 -12.45 3.42
CA GLY A 454 -13.19 -11.42 2.76
C GLY A 454 -12.91 -10.01 3.27
N VAL A 455 -12.34 -9.88 4.47
CA VAL A 455 -11.57 -8.69 4.86
C VAL A 455 -10.15 -8.90 4.36
N HIS A 456 -9.56 -7.92 3.70
CA HIS A 456 -8.19 -8.01 3.22
C HIS A 456 -7.23 -8.22 4.39
N SER A 457 -6.30 -9.18 4.27
CA SER A 457 -5.27 -9.51 5.28
C SER A 457 -4.53 -8.32 5.89
N GLY A 458 -4.35 -7.25 5.11
CA GLY A 458 -3.73 -6.01 5.57
C GLY A 458 -4.56 -5.20 6.57
N ASP A 459 -5.88 -5.34 6.53
CA ASP A 459 -6.83 -4.66 7.41
C ASP A 459 -7.32 -5.57 8.55
N ALA A 460 -7.16 -6.88 8.39
CA ALA A 460 -7.55 -7.88 9.38
C ALA A 460 -6.68 -7.83 10.65
N THR A 461 -7.30 -8.16 11.77
CA THR A 461 -6.66 -8.29 13.08
C THR A 461 -5.98 -9.66 13.17
N LEU A 462 -4.66 -9.66 13.34
CA LEU A 462 -3.83 -10.86 13.34
C LEU A 462 -3.46 -11.28 14.78
N VAL A 463 -3.53 -12.58 15.08
CA VAL A 463 -3.18 -13.15 16.38
C VAL A 463 -1.99 -14.11 16.23
N VAL A 464 -0.99 -13.95 17.10
CA VAL A 464 0.27 -14.74 17.11
C VAL A 464 0.61 -15.17 18.54
N PRO A 465 0.83 -16.46 18.82
CA PRO A 465 0.54 -17.60 17.95
C PRO A 465 -0.98 -17.81 17.79
N ALA A 466 -1.39 -18.56 16.78
CA ALA A 466 -2.81 -18.86 16.56
C ALA A 466 -3.46 -19.56 17.78
N GLN A 467 -4.65 -19.10 18.20
CA GLN A 467 -5.31 -19.53 19.44
C GLN A 467 -6.55 -20.39 19.21
N LYS A 468 -7.32 -20.14 18.14
CA LYS A 468 -8.63 -20.77 17.88
C LYS A 468 -8.61 -21.80 16.74
N LEU A 469 -7.43 -22.14 16.24
CA LEU A 469 -7.26 -23.18 15.21
C LEU A 469 -7.18 -24.57 15.83
N TYR A 470 -7.82 -25.56 15.21
CA TYR A 470 -7.62 -26.96 15.57
C TYR A 470 -6.19 -27.40 15.24
N VAL A 471 -5.62 -28.26 16.09
CA VAL A 471 -4.27 -28.83 15.89
C VAL A 471 -4.15 -29.53 14.53
N GLU A 472 -5.22 -30.18 14.07
CA GLU A 472 -5.27 -30.80 12.74
C GLU A 472 -5.12 -29.76 11.62
N THR A 473 -5.86 -28.65 11.70
CA THR A 473 -5.77 -27.54 10.73
C THR A 473 -4.34 -26.99 10.67
N VAL A 474 -3.71 -26.73 11.83
CA VAL A 474 -2.32 -26.25 11.89
C VAL A 474 -1.35 -27.24 11.25
N ARG A 475 -1.53 -28.56 11.49
CA ARG A 475 -0.71 -29.60 10.86
C ARG A 475 -0.90 -29.66 9.35
N ARG A 476 -2.14 -29.51 8.85
CA ARG A 476 -2.44 -29.45 7.41
C ARG A 476 -1.79 -28.22 6.77
N VAL A 477 -1.90 -27.05 7.39
CA VAL A 477 -1.23 -25.81 6.93
C VAL A 477 0.29 -26.00 6.87
N LYS A 478 0.92 -26.49 7.95
CA LYS A 478 2.37 -26.75 7.98
C LYS A 478 2.80 -27.80 6.94
N ARG A 479 1.95 -28.79 6.62
CA ARG A 479 2.23 -29.81 5.58
C ARG A 479 2.14 -29.21 4.18
N ALA A 480 1.05 -28.52 3.86
CA ALA A 480 0.86 -27.85 2.58
C ALA A 480 1.97 -26.81 2.35
N GLY A 481 2.31 -26.01 3.37
CA GLY A 481 3.40 -25.04 3.29
C GLY A 481 4.75 -25.66 2.94
N ARG A 482 5.11 -26.81 3.55
CA ARG A 482 6.36 -27.53 3.19
C ARG A 482 6.35 -28.01 1.74
N ALA A 483 5.24 -28.58 1.28
CA ALA A 483 5.12 -29.06 -0.10
C ALA A 483 5.23 -27.91 -1.11
N ILE A 484 4.57 -26.77 -0.84
CA ILE A 484 4.64 -25.57 -1.68
C ILE A 484 6.06 -25.00 -1.68
N ALA A 485 6.70 -24.88 -0.50
CA ALA A 485 8.06 -24.39 -0.39
C ALA A 485 9.04 -25.24 -1.20
N GLN A 486 8.90 -26.56 -1.15
CA GLN A 486 9.69 -27.50 -1.93
C GLN A 486 9.40 -27.37 -3.44
N GLY A 487 8.12 -27.32 -3.83
CA GLY A 487 7.71 -27.19 -5.23
C GLY A 487 8.18 -25.89 -5.89
N LEU A 488 8.18 -24.79 -5.15
CA LEU A 488 8.72 -23.49 -5.57
C LEU A 488 10.26 -23.38 -5.43
N ASN A 489 10.90 -24.34 -4.75
CA ASN A 489 12.30 -24.29 -4.35
C ASN A 489 12.66 -22.96 -3.65
N LEU A 490 11.86 -22.58 -2.65
CA LEU A 490 12.01 -21.32 -1.93
C LEU A 490 13.37 -21.23 -1.21
N ASN A 491 14.02 -20.07 -1.31
CA ASN A 491 15.30 -19.78 -0.70
C ASN A 491 15.33 -18.33 -0.16
N GLY A 492 14.78 -18.12 1.03
CA GLY A 492 14.61 -16.79 1.62
C GLY A 492 13.27 -16.64 2.34
N PRO A 493 12.80 -15.41 2.55
CA PRO A 493 11.55 -15.14 3.26
C PRO A 493 10.33 -15.48 2.39
N PHE A 494 9.26 -15.96 2.99
CA PHE A 494 8.00 -16.21 2.30
C PHE A 494 6.80 -15.96 3.21
N ASN A 495 5.63 -15.78 2.59
CA ASN A 495 4.33 -15.75 3.25
C ASN A 495 3.34 -16.58 2.42
N MET A 496 2.52 -17.38 3.09
CA MET A 496 1.44 -18.14 2.46
C MET A 496 0.13 -17.89 3.18
N GLN A 497 -0.94 -17.73 2.41
CA GLN A 497 -2.28 -17.46 2.93
C GLN A 497 -3.20 -18.64 2.67
N PHE A 498 -3.96 -19.04 3.68
CA PHE A 498 -4.86 -20.19 3.64
C PHE A 498 -6.25 -19.82 4.13
N LEU A 499 -7.26 -20.44 3.52
CA LEU A 499 -8.62 -20.53 4.04
C LEU A 499 -8.76 -21.82 4.84
N ALA A 500 -9.44 -21.76 5.98
CA ALA A 500 -9.82 -22.93 6.75
C ALA A 500 -11.32 -22.93 7.04
N LYS A 501 -12.00 -24.02 6.68
CA LYS A 501 -13.42 -24.27 6.99
C LYS A 501 -13.61 -25.75 7.28
N GLU A 502 -14.16 -26.07 8.45
CA GLU A 502 -14.41 -27.47 8.86
C GLU A 502 -13.16 -28.37 8.75
N ASN A 503 -11.99 -27.87 9.16
CA ASN A 503 -10.65 -28.51 9.05
C ASN A 503 -10.10 -28.69 7.63
N GLU A 504 -10.90 -28.45 6.60
CA GLU A 504 -10.41 -28.38 5.23
C GLU A 504 -9.68 -27.07 4.98
N ILE A 505 -8.52 -27.16 4.32
CA ILE A 505 -7.69 -26.01 3.98
C ILE A 505 -7.67 -25.80 2.47
N LYS A 506 -7.70 -24.54 2.05
CA LYS A 506 -7.45 -24.14 0.66
C LYS A 506 -6.44 -23.02 0.63
N VAL A 507 -5.47 -23.08 -0.28
CA VAL A 507 -4.45 -22.04 -0.46
C VAL A 507 -5.06 -20.86 -1.23
N ILE A 508 -4.80 -19.64 -0.76
CA ILE A 508 -5.16 -18.40 -1.45
C ILE A 508 -4.02 -18.00 -2.39
N GLU A 509 -2.82 -17.81 -1.82
CA GLU A 509 -1.63 -17.36 -2.54
C GLU A 509 -0.35 -17.67 -1.76
N CYS A 510 0.79 -17.60 -2.45
CA CYS A 510 2.12 -17.65 -1.88
C CYS A 510 2.94 -16.45 -2.36
N ASN A 511 3.43 -15.65 -1.42
CA ASN A 511 4.32 -14.53 -1.67
C ASN A 511 5.76 -14.97 -1.41
N ALA A 512 6.58 -15.11 -2.46
CA ALA A 512 8.01 -15.43 -2.37
C ALA A 512 8.87 -14.22 -1.96
N ARG A 513 8.48 -13.56 -0.87
CA ARG A 513 9.13 -12.38 -0.28
C ARG A 513 8.72 -12.22 1.18
N ALA A 514 9.34 -11.29 1.88
CA ALA A 514 8.83 -10.85 3.18
C ALA A 514 7.40 -10.30 3.02
N ALA A 515 6.56 -10.55 4.02
CA ALA A 515 5.22 -9.97 4.13
C ALA A 515 5.20 -8.81 5.11
N ARG A 516 4.11 -8.03 5.08
CA ARG A 516 3.90 -6.93 6.02
C ARG A 516 3.82 -7.40 7.48
N SER A 517 3.42 -8.64 7.72
CA SER A 517 3.36 -9.26 9.05
C SER A 517 4.75 -9.60 9.62
N PHE A 518 5.81 -9.64 8.81
CA PHE A 518 7.16 -10.07 9.24
C PHE A 518 7.69 -9.30 10.46
N PRO A 519 7.62 -7.95 10.52
CA PRO A 519 8.07 -7.21 11.69
C PRO A 519 7.27 -7.59 12.93
N PHE A 520 5.94 -7.58 12.85
CA PHE A 520 5.08 -7.91 13.98
C PHE A 520 5.33 -9.33 14.49
N VAL A 521 5.32 -10.32 13.59
CA VAL A 521 5.60 -11.73 13.92
C VAL A 521 6.98 -11.85 14.57
N SER A 522 8.00 -11.20 14.01
CA SER A 522 9.37 -11.23 14.54
C SER A 522 9.45 -10.68 15.97
N LYS A 523 8.72 -9.61 16.26
CA LYS A 523 8.67 -8.99 17.59
C LYS A 523 7.85 -9.82 18.56
N ALA A 524 6.72 -10.38 18.13
CA ALA A 524 5.89 -11.23 18.95
C ALA A 524 6.65 -12.50 19.37
N VAL A 525 7.26 -13.21 18.44
CA VAL A 525 7.90 -14.50 18.76
C VAL A 525 9.34 -14.38 19.27
N GLY A 526 9.93 -13.17 19.25
CA GLY A 526 11.30 -12.94 19.67
C GLY A 526 12.38 -13.48 18.73
N LEU A 527 12.04 -13.81 17.49
CA LEU A 527 12.96 -14.25 16.43
C LEU A 527 12.87 -13.30 15.23
N ASN A 528 13.96 -12.60 14.91
CA ASN A 528 13.97 -11.73 13.74
C ASN A 528 14.01 -12.55 12.44
N LEU A 529 12.86 -12.68 11.78
CA LEU A 529 12.74 -13.43 10.53
C LEU A 529 13.52 -12.80 9.38
N ALA A 530 13.70 -11.47 9.39
CA ALA A 530 14.51 -10.80 8.39
C ALA A 530 15.99 -11.17 8.54
N ASP A 531 16.50 -11.24 9.78
CA ASP A 531 17.88 -11.66 10.06
C ASP A 531 18.11 -13.13 9.64
N VAL A 532 17.15 -14.02 9.94
CA VAL A 532 17.19 -15.43 9.53
C VAL A 532 17.18 -15.58 8.01
N ALA A 533 16.33 -14.81 7.32
CA ALA A 533 16.28 -14.77 5.87
C ALA A 533 17.58 -14.25 5.27
N THR A 534 18.18 -13.20 5.84
CA THR A 534 19.47 -12.68 5.39
C THR A 534 20.58 -13.71 5.51
N ASP A 535 20.68 -14.42 6.65
CA ASP A 535 21.62 -15.53 6.81
C ASP A 535 21.48 -16.57 5.70
N VAL A 536 20.24 -16.97 5.37
CA VAL A 536 19.98 -17.91 4.27
C VAL A 536 20.42 -17.36 2.92
N MET A 537 20.09 -16.09 2.61
CA MET A 537 20.40 -15.45 1.34
C MET A 537 21.91 -15.33 1.08
N ILE A 538 22.72 -15.16 2.14
CA ILE A 538 24.19 -15.12 2.05
C ILE A 538 24.85 -16.49 2.30
N GLY A 539 24.07 -17.55 2.50
CA GLY A 539 24.55 -18.93 2.66
C GLY A 539 25.01 -19.31 4.06
N VAL A 540 24.88 -18.40 5.04
CA VAL A 540 25.17 -18.63 6.46
C VAL A 540 24.09 -19.53 7.08
N LYS A 541 24.44 -20.30 8.10
CA LYS A 541 23.46 -21.10 8.86
C LYS A 541 22.84 -20.21 9.95
N PRO A 542 21.53 -19.93 9.91
CA PRO A 542 20.89 -19.09 10.93
C PRO A 542 20.87 -19.77 12.29
N ASN A 543 20.92 -18.96 13.35
CA ASN A 543 20.75 -19.44 14.72
C ASN A 543 19.27 -19.44 15.12
N LEU A 544 18.68 -20.64 15.25
CA LEU A 544 17.27 -20.83 15.63
C LEU A 544 17.10 -21.34 17.07
N SER A 545 18.17 -21.38 17.87
CA SER A 545 18.20 -22.03 19.19
C SER A 545 17.28 -21.43 20.26
N ARG A 546 16.69 -20.26 20.01
CA ARG A 546 15.84 -19.51 20.96
C ARG A 546 14.36 -19.48 20.59
N PHE A 547 13.93 -20.25 19.59
CA PHE A 547 12.57 -20.17 19.07
C PHE A 547 11.78 -21.45 19.34
N ASN A 548 10.73 -21.34 20.15
CA ASN A 548 9.61 -22.28 20.19
C ASN A 548 8.29 -21.51 20.30
N GLU A 549 7.51 -21.51 19.22
CA GLU A 549 6.17 -20.88 19.14
C GLU A 549 5.22 -21.42 20.22
N ASP A 550 5.33 -22.72 20.54
CA ASP A 550 4.44 -23.40 21.47
C ASP A 550 4.76 -23.08 22.95
N GLU A 551 5.89 -22.41 23.23
CA GLU A 551 6.36 -22.08 24.59
C GLU A 551 6.22 -20.58 24.93
N LEU A 552 5.60 -19.78 24.06
CA LEU A 552 5.41 -18.35 24.32
C LEU A 552 4.45 -18.14 25.51
N PRO A 553 4.86 -17.44 26.59
CA PRO A 553 4.02 -17.22 27.77
C PRO A 553 3.01 -16.07 27.58
N TYR A 554 2.83 -15.59 26.35
CA TYR A 554 2.02 -14.44 26.00
C TYR A 554 1.49 -14.57 24.57
N VAL A 555 0.52 -13.71 24.21
CA VAL A 555 -0.07 -13.62 22.87
C VAL A 555 0.15 -12.22 22.33
N GLY A 556 0.54 -12.12 21.06
CA GLY A 556 0.57 -10.90 20.29
C GLY A 556 -0.73 -10.72 19.49
N VAL A 557 -1.27 -9.51 19.46
CA VAL A 557 -2.33 -9.10 18.54
C VAL A 557 -1.90 -7.87 17.77
N LYS A 558 -2.05 -7.92 16.44
CA LYS A 558 -1.87 -6.79 15.53
C LYS A 558 -3.23 -6.30 15.05
N ALA A 559 -3.46 -5.00 15.13
CA ALA A 559 -4.64 -4.33 14.56
C ALA A 559 -4.23 -3.26 13.54
N ALA A 560 -5.08 -3.03 12.54
CA ALA A 560 -4.87 -2.03 11.52
C ALA A 560 -5.21 -0.61 11.99
N MET A 561 -4.49 0.38 11.46
CA MET A 561 -4.77 1.81 11.65
C MET A 561 -5.31 2.41 10.36
N PHE A 562 -6.36 3.23 10.49
CA PHE A 562 -7.08 3.80 9.35
C PHE A 562 -7.06 5.33 9.35
N SER A 563 -7.01 5.90 8.14
CA SER A 563 -7.00 7.34 7.90
C SER A 563 -8.37 7.91 7.52
N PHE A 564 -9.48 7.21 7.81
CA PHE A 564 -10.84 7.63 7.42
C PHE A 564 -11.24 9.03 7.92
N LYS A 565 -10.68 9.50 9.05
CA LYS A 565 -10.89 10.88 9.54
C LYS A 565 -10.40 11.95 8.57
N ARG A 566 -9.43 11.64 7.71
CA ARG A 566 -8.85 12.55 6.71
C ARG A 566 -9.58 12.50 5.36
N LEU A 567 -10.32 11.42 5.09
CA LEU A 567 -11.01 11.17 3.81
C LEU A 567 -12.51 11.45 3.95
N GLY A 568 -12.87 12.74 3.97
CA GLY A 568 -14.28 13.16 4.02
C GLY A 568 -15.06 12.61 2.82
N GLY A 569 -16.07 11.79 3.07
CA GLY A 569 -16.92 11.17 2.04
C GLY A 569 -16.58 9.70 1.71
N ALA A 570 -15.42 9.19 2.17
CA ALA A 570 -15.12 7.77 2.09
C ALA A 570 -15.94 6.98 3.11
N ASP A 571 -16.36 5.77 2.73
CA ASP A 571 -17.11 4.87 3.61
C ASP A 571 -16.15 4.03 4.46
N PRO A 572 -16.16 4.15 5.82
CA PRO A 572 -15.26 3.39 6.68
C PRO A 572 -15.79 1.96 6.90
N VAL A 573 -15.71 1.15 5.86
CA VAL A 573 -16.07 -0.27 5.85
C VAL A 573 -14.91 -1.10 5.34
N LEU A 574 -14.72 -2.28 5.92
CA LEU A 574 -13.67 -3.21 5.49
C LEU A 574 -14.19 -4.09 4.37
N GLY A 575 -13.32 -4.42 3.42
CA GLY A 575 -13.65 -5.30 2.30
C GLY A 575 -12.42 -6.05 1.82
N VAL A 576 -12.49 -6.56 0.59
CA VAL A 576 -11.42 -7.35 -0.03
C VAL A 576 -10.25 -6.50 -0.55
N GLU A 577 -10.42 -5.18 -0.58
CA GLU A 577 -9.37 -4.20 -0.86
C GLU A 577 -8.85 -3.61 0.45
N MET A 578 -7.52 -3.46 0.56
CA MET A 578 -6.88 -2.86 1.72
C MET A 578 -7.18 -1.35 1.78
N ALA A 579 -7.54 -0.84 2.95
CA ALA A 579 -7.75 0.59 3.20
C ALA A 579 -6.85 1.16 4.33
N SER A 580 -6.24 0.29 5.13
CA SER A 580 -5.37 0.71 6.23
C SER A 580 -4.07 1.35 5.75
N THR A 581 -3.56 2.26 6.59
CA THR A 581 -2.34 3.03 6.33
C THR A 581 -1.18 2.67 7.27
N GLY A 582 -1.46 1.90 8.32
CA GLY A 582 -0.48 1.47 9.32
C GLY A 582 -1.04 0.39 10.22
N GLU A 583 -0.29 0.03 11.25
CA GLU A 583 -0.62 -1.06 12.18
C GLU A 583 -0.12 -0.75 13.58
N VAL A 584 -0.75 -1.39 14.57
CA VAL A 584 -0.28 -1.47 15.95
C VAL A 584 -0.11 -2.93 16.32
N GLY A 585 0.94 -3.26 17.06
CA GLY A 585 1.17 -4.59 17.62
C GLY A 585 1.26 -4.51 19.14
N CYS A 586 0.46 -5.30 19.84
CA CYS A 586 0.43 -5.36 21.29
C CYS A 586 0.60 -6.80 21.78
N ILE A 587 1.22 -6.96 22.95
CA ILE A 587 1.40 -8.25 23.62
C ILE A 587 0.62 -8.22 24.94
N GLY A 588 -0.06 -9.32 25.26
CA GLY A 588 -0.73 -9.55 26.55
C GLY A 588 -0.55 -11.00 27.00
N GLU A 589 -0.84 -11.30 28.26
CA GLU A 589 -0.68 -12.67 28.80
C GLU A 589 -1.63 -13.68 28.12
N ASN A 590 -2.72 -13.17 27.54
CA ASN A 590 -3.67 -13.94 26.75
C ASN A 590 -4.25 -13.09 25.61
N VAL A 591 -4.98 -13.73 24.71
CA VAL A 591 -5.58 -13.08 23.52
C VAL A 591 -6.55 -11.97 23.88
N ASP A 592 -7.30 -12.11 24.97
CA ASP A 592 -8.30 -11.12 25.38
C ASP A 592 -7.61 -9.81 25.82
N GLN A 593 -6.57 -9.90 26.66
CA GLN A 593 -5.76 -8.75 27.05
C GLN A 593 -5.04 -8.09 25.87
N ALA A 594 -4.39 -8.90 25.03
CA ALA A 594 -3.65 -8.41 23.87
C ALA A 594 -4.58 -7.71 22.86
N LEU A 595 -5.78 -8.25 22.63
CA LEU A 595 -6.80 -7.65 21.80
C LEU A 595 -7.26 -6.30 22.36
N LEU A 596 -7.58 -6.21 23.65
CA LEU A 596 -7.99 -4.94 24.26
C LEU A 596 -6.92 -3.84 24.07
N LEU A 597 -5.64 -4.18 24.26
CA LEU A 597 -4.53 -3.24 24.03
C LEU A 597 -4.43 -2.82 22.56
N ALA A 598 -4.52 -3.79 21.63
CA ALA A 598 -4.43 -3.51 20.20
C ALA A 598 -5.59 -2.63 19.70
N MET A 599 -6.80 -2.86 20.19
CA MET A 599 -7.97 -2.03 19.86
C MET A 599 -7.83 -0.62 20.43
N GLU A 600 -7.39 -0.47 21.68
CA GLU A 600 -7.18 0.86 22.27
C GLU A 600 -6.05 1.62 21.57
N ALA A 601 -4.95 0.94 21.22
CA ALA A 601 -3.83 1.51 20.47
C ALA A 601 -4.21 1.92 19.04
N SER A 602 -5.14 1.22 18.39
CA SER A 602 -5.66 1.57 17.05
C SER A 602 -6.74 2.67 17.08
N GLY A 603 -7.15 3.11 18.28
CA GLY A 603 -8.13 4.18 18.47
C GLY A 603 -9.58 3.71 18.61
N VAL A 604 -9.80 2.42 18.87
CA VAL A 604 -11.09 1.85 19.26
C VAL A 604 -11.13 1.73 20.79
N PHE A 605 -11.82 2.68 21.42
CA PHE A 605 -11.90 2.77 22.87
C PHE A 605 -13.10 2.00 23.43
N ALA A 606 -12.98 1.49 24.65
CA ALA A 606 -14.10 0.86 25.35
C ALA A 606 -15.28 1.83 25.52
N PRO A 607 -16.53 1.38 25.28
CA PRO A 607 -17.71 2.23 25.43
C PRO A 607 -17.87 2.71 26.88
N LYS A 608 -18.10 4.02 27.07
CA LYS A 608 -18.35 4.64 28.38
C LYS A 608 -19.75 5.23 28.49
N LYS A 609 -20.36 5.60 27.36
CA LYS A 609 -21.70 6.18 27.32
C LYS A 609 -22.70 5.16 26.83
N GLY A 610 -22.70 4.84 25.54
CA GLY A 610 -23.73 4.03 24.93
C GLY A 610 -23.30 3.47 23.59
N VAL A 611 -23.83 2.31 23.26
CA VAL A 611 -23.48 1.59 22.03
C VAL A 611 -24.65 1.66 21.05
N LEU A 612 -24.42 2.23 19.87
CA LEU A 612 -25.36 2.16 18.75
C LEU A 612 -25.10 0.89 17.95
N VAL A 613 -26.14 0.07 17.77
CA VAL A 613 -26.08 -1.18 17.00
C VAL A 613 -26.99 -1.08 15.77
N SER A 614 -26.38 -1.27 14.60
CA SER A 614 -27.08 -1.51 13.35
C SER A 614 -26.56 -2.82 12.77
N SER A 615 -27.37 -3.87 12.86
CA SER A 615 -27.01 -5.20 12.35
C SER A 615 -27.90 -5.60 11.19
N GLY A 616 -27.31 -6.39 10.29
CA GLY A 616 -27.86 -6.73 9.00
C GLY A 616 -28.94 -7.80 9.01
N SER A 617 -28.56 -8.97 8.52
CA SER A 617 -29.42 -10.14 8.42
C SER A 617 -29.86 -10.64 9.80
N GLU A 618 -30.95 -11.40 9.87
CA GLU A 618 -31.37 -12.06 11.11
C GLU A 618 -30.28 -12.98 11.68
N LYS A 619 -29.50 -13.63 10.81
CA LYS A 619 -28.35 -14.45 11.20
C LYS A 619 -27.33 -13.64 12.01
N GLU A 620 -26.97 -12.44 11.54
CA GLU A 620 -26.03 -11.58 12.26
C GLU A 620 -26.65 -11.03 13.55
N LYS A 621 -27.95 -10.73 13.58
CA LYS A 621 -28.63 -10.32 14.82
C LYS A 621 -28.64 -11.45 15.86
N LEU A 622 -28.87 -12.70 15.45
CA LEU A 622 -28.81 -13.88 16.31
C LEU A 622 -27.41 -14.05 16.90
N ARG A 623 -26.38 -13.93 16.07
CA ARG A 623 -24.97 -14.01 16.49
C ARG A 623 -24.57 -12.90 17.46
N PHE A 624 -25.19 -11.73 17.36
CA PHE A 624 -24.92 -10.61 18.26
C PHE A 624 -25.57 -10.74 19.65
N LEU A 625 -26.57 -11.61 19.83
CA LEU A 625 -27.30 -11.72 21.11
C LEU A 625 -26.40 -11.96 22.34
N PRO A 626 -25.38 -12.84 22.31
CA PRO A 626 -24.48 -13.02 23.45
C PRO A 626 -23.74 -11.73 23.79
N ALA A 627 -23.17 -11.05 22.79
CA ALA A 627 -22.48 -9.78 22.99
C ALA A 627 -23.43 -8.68 23.51
N ALA A 628 -24.68 -8.66 23.05
CA ALA A 628 -25.69 -7.72 23.53
C ALA A 628 -26.02 -7.94 25.02
N ARG A 629 -26.09 -9.20 25.48
CA ARG A 629 -26.28 -9.54 26.90
C ARG A 629 -25.09 -9.07 27.73
N THR A 630 -23.87 -9.40 27.31
CA THR A 630 -22.64 -8.95 27.96
C THR A 630 -22.60 -7.42 28.10
N LEU A 631 -22.94 -6.66 27.06
CA LEU A 631 -22.97 -5.19 27.12
C LEU A 631 -23.98 -4.66 28.14
N VAL A 632 -25.16 -5.28 28.24
CA VAL A 632 -26.18 -4.92 29.23
C VAL A 632 -25.73 -5.28 30.65
N GLU A 633 -25.08 -6.44 30.84
CA GLU A 633 -24.50 -6.86 32.12
C GLU A 633 -23.38 -5.92 32.59
N LEU A 634 -22.58 -5.40 31.65
CA LEU A 634 -21.61 -4.33 31.87
C LEU A 634 -22.24 -2.95 32.12
N LYS A 635 -23.58 -2.87 32.18
CA LYS A 635 -24.37 -1.64 32.39
C LYS A 635 -24.20 -0.58 31.30
N ILE A 636 -23.93 -1.02 30.08
CA ILE A 636 -23.76 -0.14 28.92
C ILE A 636 -25.10 -0.05 28.17
N PRO A 637 -25.72 1.14 28.06
CA PRO A 637 -27.00 1.29 27.39
C PRO A 637 -26.86 1.03 25.89
N LEU A 638 -27.78 0.22 25.37
CA LEU A 638 -27.87 -0.11 23.95
C LEU A 638 -28.88 0.78 23.23
N PHE A 639 -28.47 1.26 22.06
CA PHE A 639 -29.30 1.94 21.10
C PHE A 639 -29.31 1.14 19.80
N GLY A 640 -30.44 1.08 19.09
CA GLY A 640 -30.55 0.27 17.88
C GLY A 640 -31.39 0.92 16.80
N THR A 641 -31.02 0.69 15.54
CA THR A 641 -31.89 0.99 14.39
C THR A 641 -33.20 0.20 14.48
N PRO A 642 -34.31 0.61 13.83
CA PRO A 642 -35.63 0.05 14.10
C PRO A 642 -35.69 -1.49 13.98
N GLY A 643 -35.09 -2.04 12.93
CA GLY A 643 -35.04 -3.49 12.70
C GLY A 643 -34.11 -4.25 13.65
N THR A 644 -33.09 -3.59 14.22
CA THR A 644 -32.19 -4.18 15.23
C THR A 644 -32.83 -4.12 16.60
N ALA A 645 -33.41 -2.96 16.96
CA ALA A 645 -34.06 -2.73 18.23
C ALA A 645 -35.27 -3.64 18.43
N LYS A 646 -36.10 -3.84 17.39
CA LYS A 646 -37.22 -4.79 17.42
C LYS A 646 -36.74 -6.21 17.77
N TYR A 647 -35.74 -6.70 17.04
CA TYR A 647 -35.22 -8.06 17.23
C TYR A 647 -34.63 -8.27 18.64
N LEU A 648 -33.85 -7.31 19.13
CA LEU A 648 -33.27 -7.37 20.47
C LEU A 648 -34.35 -7.36 21.57
N LYS A 649 -35.40 -6.53 21.44
CA LYS A 649 -36.54 -6.51 22.37
C LYS A 649 -37.29 -7.83 22.40
N GLU A 650 -37.52 -8.44 21.24
CA GLU A 650 -38.17 -9.77 21.13
C GLU A 650 -37.39 -10.87 21.86
N HIS A 651 -36.07 -10.71 21.98
CA HIS A 651 -35.17 -11.64 22.70
C HIS A 651 -34.86 -11.18 24.14
N GLY A 652 -35.62 -10.22 24.68
CA GLY A 652 -35.50 -9.78 26.07
C GLY A 652 -34.31 -8.86 26.37
N ILE A 653 -33.67 -8.27 25.36
CA ILE A 653 -32.54 -7.35 25.53
C ILE A 653 -33.07 -5.91 25.60
N PRO A 654 -32.80 -5.17 26.69
CA PRO A 654 -33.13 -3.75 26.78
C PRO A 654 -32.38 -2.94 25.72
N VAL A 655 -33.11 -2.23 24.87
CA VAL A 655 -32.54 -1.37 23.82
C VAL A 655 -33.47 -0.20 23.50
N THR A 656 -32.89 0.98 23.33
CA THR A 656 -33.61 2.18 22.89
C THR A 656 -33.59 2.26 21.37
N GLN A 657 -34.77 2.40 20.75
CA GLN A 657 -34.87 2.54 19.29
C GLN A 657 -34.49 3.97 18.88
N LEU A 658 -33.69 4.10 17.83
CA LEU A 658 -33.37 5.35 17.14
C LEU A 658 -33.75 5.23 15.66
N GLU A 659 -34.30 6.31 15.10
CA GLU A 659 -34.73 6.33 13.70
C GLU A 659 -33.55 6.51 12.73
N TRP A 660 -33.74 6.14 11.46
CA TRP A 660 -32.75 6.37 10.42
C TRP A 660 -32.50 7.86 10.16
N PRO A 661 -31.34 8.22 9.55
CA PRO A 661 -31.01 9.61 9.26
C PRO A 661 -32.16 10.34 8.55
N LYS A 662 -32.57 11.49 9.08
CA LYS A 662 -33.63 12.35 8.53
C LYS A 662 -35.05 11.77 8.56
N GLU A 663 -35.30 10.65 9.26
CA GLU A 663 -36.63 10.03 9.35
C GLU A 663 -37.38 10.37 10.67
N GLY A 664 -36.78 11.09 11.63
CA GLY A 664 -37.44 11.50 12.88
C GLY A 664 -36.70 12.55 13.72
N GLU A 665 -37.28 12.96 14.86
CA GLU A 665 -36.72 13.99 15.77
C GLU A 665 -35.46 13.53 16.52
N ARG A 666 -35.30 12.22 16.76
CA ARG A 666 -34.08 11.61 17.32
C ARG A 666 -33.59 10.50 16.40
N ASP A 667 -32.75 10.87 15.45
CA ASP A 667 -32.10 9.92 14.55
C ASP A 667 -30.72 9.47 15.05
N VAL A 668 -30.20 8.41 14.43
CA VAL A 668 -28.88 7.84 14.72
C VAL A 668 -27.73 8.84 14.58
N ILE A 669 -27.83 9.83 13.69
CA ILE A 669 -26.75 10.80 13.46
C ILE A 669 -26.74 11.86 14.57
N MET A 670 -27.92 12.30 15.01
CA MET A 670 -28.07 13.21 16.15
C MET A 670 -27.55 12.55 17.43
N ALA A 671 -27.86 11.27 17.68
CA ALA A 671 -27.33 10.53 18.82
C ALA A 671 -25.79 10.48 18.85
N ILE A 672 -25.15 10.31 17.68
CA ILE A 672 -23.69 10.37 17.54
C ILE A 672 -23.18 11.79 17.80
N LYS A 673 -23.78 12.79 17.15
CA LYS A 673 -23.34 14.19 17.20
C LYS A 673 -23.48 14.81 18.59
N GLU A 674 -24.56 14.50 19.31
CA GLU A 674 -24.80 14.95 20.68
C GLU A 674 -24.01 14.14 21.72
N GLY A 675 -23.33 13.07 21.28
CA GLY A 675 -22.53 12.21 22.14
C GLY A 675 -23.37 11.40 23.12
N LEU A 676 -24.59 11.03 22.74
CA LEU A 676 -25.42 10.05 23.44
C LEU A 676 -24.80 8.65 23.36
N VAL A 677 -24.18 8.36 22.22
CA VAL A 677 -23.36 7.16 21.98
C VAL A 677 -21.91 7.56 21.71
N ASP A 678 -20.98 6.72 22.15
CA ASP A 678 -19.54 6.87 21.92
C ASP A 678 -18.92 5.67 21.20
N PHE A 679 -19.74 4.64 20.96
CA PHE A 679 -19.36 3.42 20.27
C PHE A 679 -20.45 2.99 19.29
N VAL A 680 -20.04 2.60 18.08
CA VAL A 680 -20.95 2.20 17.01
C VAL A 680 -20.55 0.84 16.46
N ILE A 681 -21.52 -0.07 16.44
CA ILE A 681 -21.43 -1.36 15.78
C ILE A 681 -22.33 -1.28 14.54
N ASN A 682 -21.72 -1.27 13.37
CA ASN A 682 -22.45 -1.16 12.09
C ASN A 682 -22.02 -2.28 11.14
N ILE A 683 -22.76 -3.39 11.16
CA ILE A 683 -22.50 -4.54 10.31
C ILE A 683 -23.16 -4.29 8.95
N PRO A 684 -22.39 -4.22 7.84
CA PRO A 684 -22.94 -3.99 6.51
C PRO A 684 -24.00 -5.03 6.13
N LYS A 685 -24.93 -4.64 5.25
CA LYS A 685 -25.98 -5.52 4.73
C LYS A 685 -25.79 -5.69 3.22
N ASP A 686 -26.03 -6.89 2.71
CA ASP A 686 -25.61 -7.26 1.35
C ASP A 686 -26.56 -6.87 0.20
N SER A 687 -27.77 -6.33 0.45
CA SER A 687 -28.78 -6.33 -0.64
C SER A 687 -29.69 -5.11 -0.80
N GLN A 688 -29.76 -4.14 0.11
CA GLN A 688 -30.70 -3.02 -0.01
C GLN A 688 -30.03 -1.65 -0.17
N ARG A 689 -30.20 -1.04 -1.36
CA ARG A 689 -29.59 0.24 -1.76
C ARG A 689 -29.86 1.41 -0.81
N LYS A 690 -31.07 1.50 -0.22
CA LYS A 690 -31.42 2.56 0.75
C LYS A 690 -30.69 2.40 2.08
N GLU A 691 -30.51 1.16 2.54
CA GLU A 691 -29.85 0.85 3.81
C GLU A 691 -28.31 0.92 3.70
N LEU A 692 -27.75 0.63 2.51
CA LEU A 692 -26.33 0.84 2.21
C LEU A 692 -25.94 2.31 2.37
N THR A 693 -26.74 3.23 1.79
CA THR A 693 -26.51 4.68 1.91
C THR A 693 -26.65 5.16 3.35
N ASN A 694 -27.67 4.71 4.07
CA ASN A 694 -27.87 5.10 5.48
C ASN A 694 -26.76 4.54 6.39
N GLY A 695 -26.33 3.29 6.17
CA GLY A 695 -25.21 2.68 6.88
C GLY A 695 -23.91 3.46 6.66
N SER A 696 -23.64 3.84 5.41
CA SER A 696 -22.48 4.67 5.04
C SER A 696 -22.48 5.99 5.81
N LEU A 697 -23.61 6.70 5.85
CA LEU A 697 -23.75 7.96 6.59
C LEU A 697 -23.50 7.78 8.10
N VAL A 698 -23.99 6.69 8.71
CA VAL A 698 -23.74 6.38 10.13
C VAL A 698 -22.26 6.15 10.39
N ARG A 699 -21.59 5.35 9.54
CA ARG A 699 -20.16 5.05 9.67
C ARG A 699 -19.31 6.31 9.50
N GLN A 700 -19.60 7.13 8.49
CA GLN A 700 -18.95 8.43 8.27
C GLN A 700 -19.15 9.39 9.46
N ALA A 701 -20.37 9.49 10.00
CA ALA A 701 -20.65 10.30 11.17
C ALA A 701 -19.88 9.80 12.40
N SER A 702 -19.82 8.48 12.60
CA SER A 702 -19.09 7.86 13.73
C SER A 702 -17.62 8.30 13.73
N VAL A 703 -16.95 8.16 12.58
CA VAL A 703 -15.54 8.56 12.41
C VAL A 703 -15.37 10.07 12.58
N LYS A 704 -16.26 10.87 11.99
CA LYS A 704 -16.22 12.34 12.03
C LYS A 704 -16.36 12.90 13.44
N PHE A 705 -17.23 12.33 14.25
CA PHE A 705 -17.49 12.78 15.63
C PHE A 705 -16.66 12.01 16.68
N GLY A 706 -15.73 11.15 16.25
CA GLY A 706 -14.78 10.48 17.12
C GLY A 706 -15.36 9.32 17.94
N CYS A 707 -16.49 8.75 17.53
CA CYS A 707 -16.97 7.49 18.08
C CYS A 707 -16.10 6.33 17.61
N SER A 708 -15.92 5.34 18.49
CA SER A 708 -15.30 4.07 18.10
C SER A 708 -16.25 3.32 17.15
N LEU A 709 -15.72 2.68 16.12
CA LEU A 709 -16.50 2.01 15.08
C LEU A 709 -15.99 0.59 14.84
N LEU A 710 -16.90 -0.40 14.90
CA LEU A 710 -16.64 -1.76 14.44
C LEU A 710 -17.66 -2.16 13.37
N THR A 711 -17.17 -2.78 12.29
CA THR A 711 -17.98 -3.14 11.11
C THR A 711 -18.01 -4.63 10.80
N ASN A 712 -17.33 -5.46 11.60
CA ASN A 712 -17.27 -6.91 11.43
C ASN A 712 -17.76 -7.63 12.69
N MET A 713 -18.54 -8.71 12.53
CA MET A 713 -19.14 -9.41 13.68
C MET A 713 -18.13 -10.22 14.50
N GLU A 714 -17.08 -10.77 13.87
CA GLU A 714 -16.08 -11.58 14.57
C GLU A 714 -15.28 -10.71 15.55
N ILE A 715 -14.82 -9.53 15.10
CA ILE A 715 -14.10 -8.59 15.96
C ILE A 715 -15.02 -8.01 17.05
N VAL A 716 -16.29 -7.73 16.74
CA VAL A 716 -17.27 -7.29 17.75
C VAL A 716 -17.42 -8.34 18.85
N THR A 717 -17.61 -9.61 18.47
CA THR A 717 -17.80 -10.70 19.42
C THR A 717 -16.55 -10.94 20.24
N ALA A 718 -15.37 -10.94 19.60
CA ALA A 718 -14.09 -11.10 20.28
C ALA A 718 -13.82 -9.96 21.27
N TYR A 719 -14.05 -8.71 20.86
CA TYR A 719 -13.81 -7.53 21.68
C TYR A 719 -14.75 -7.46 22.90
N VAL A 720 -16.04 -7.74 22.71
CA VAL A 720 -17.02 -7.73 23.81
C VAL A 720 -16.74 -8.85 24.82
N HIS A 721 -16.38 -10.06 24.37
CA HIS A 721 -15.95 -11.12 25.28
C HIS A 721 -14.66 -10.77 26.02
N ALA A 722 -13.72 -10.08 25.37
CA ALA A 722 -12.50 -9.63 26.02
C ALA A 722 -12.79 -8.60 27.13
N LEU A 723 -13.71 -7.66 26.90
CA LEU A 723 -14.18 -6.71 27.92
C LEU A 723 -14.82 -7.41 29.13
N GLU A 724 -15.56 -8.49 28.91
CA GLU A 724 -16.20 -9.30 29.97
C GLU A 724 -15.16 -10.05 30.82
N ARG A 725 -14.20 -10.70 30.16
CA ARG A 725 -13.21 -11.58 30.81
C ARG A 725 -12.07 -10.83 31.48
N CYS A 726 -11.77 -9.63 30.99
CA CYS A 726 -10.73 -8.75 31.51
C CYS A 726 -11.33 -7.43 32.04
N PRO A 727 -12.22 -7.48 33.05
CA PRO A 727 -12.84 -6.28 33.58
C PRO A 727 -11.77 -5.37 34.19
N ASP A 728 -11.93 -4.05 34.01
CA ASP A 728 -11.01 -3.02 34.48
C ASP A 728 -9.56 -3.10 33.97
N PHE A 729 -9.21 -4.04 33.10
CA PHE A 729 -7.84 -4.23 32.60
C PHE A 729 -7.29 -2.94 31.95
N LEU A 730 -8.07 -2.31 31.06
CA LEU A 730 -7.72 -1.05 30.40
C LEU A 730 -7.70 0.16 31.34
N LYS A 731 -8.31 0.07 32.54
CA LYS A 731 -8.21 1.13 33.56
C LYS A 731 -6.91 1.01 34.36
N LEU A 732 -6.45 -0.22 34.57
CA LEU A 732 -5.28 -0.54 35.38
C LEU A 732 -3.98 -0.51 34.58
N HIS A 733 -4.06 -0.80 33.28
CA HIS A 733 -2.90 -0.88 32.39
C HIS A 733 -2.97 0.23 31.35
N LYS A 734 -1.84 0.91 31.14
CA LYS A 734 -1.69 1.86 30.05
C LYS A 734 -0.92 1.20 28.92
N VAL A 735 -1.25 1.55 27.68
CA VAL A 735 -0.41 1.22 26.54
C VAL A 735 0.92 1.97 26.71
N ILE A 736 2.01 1.20 26.91
CA ILE A 736 3.36 1.74 26.99
C ILE A 736 4.07 1.41 25.68
N PRO A 737 4.65 2.39 24.98
CA PRO A 737 5.49 2.10 23.82
C PRO A 737 6.65 1.19 24.25
N LEU A 738 6.83 0.06 23.57
CA LEU A 738 7.99 -0.78 23.80
C LEU A 738 9.25 0.07 23.54
N PRO A 739 10.22 0.13 24.49
CA PRO A 739 11.48 0.79 24.23
C PRO A 739 12.14 0.14 23.02
N SER A 740 12.86 0.94 22.22
CA SER A 740 13.61 0.42 21.08
C SER A 740 14.46 -0.77 21.53
N PHE A 741 14.32 -1.90 20.83
CA PHE A 741 15.08 -3.12 21.08
C PHE A 741 16.53 -2.86 20.68
N ARG A 742 17.27 -2.11 21.49
CA ARG A 742 18.74 -2.10 21.50
C ARG A 742 19.16 -3.30 22.34
N ALA A 743 19.25 -4.45 21.69
CA ALA A 743 20.02 -5.59 22.21
C ALA A 743 21.46 -5.44 21.74
#